data_AF-A0A9W7DI54-F1
#
_entry.id   AF-A0A9W7DI54-F1
#
_cell.length_a   1.000
_cell.length_b   1.000
_cell.length_c   1.000
_cell.angle_alpha   90.00
_cell.angle_beta   90.00
_cell.angle_gamma   90.00
#
_symmetry.space_group_name_H-M   'P 1'
#
loop_
_entity.id
_entity.type
_entity.pdbx_description
1 polymer ?
#
loop_
_entity_poly.entity_id
_entity_poly.type
_entity_poly.pdbx_seq_one_letter_code
_entity_poly.pdbx_strand_id
1 'polypeptide(L)'
;MENYSFVTPAKVRSLIAPINSLKRTDFNRYFELLSTVEEVRLVDLTPEKITFNPQAFPQGRIYYQFEGSTDDSASLLLHDFEPFRKTFTIIGVTKWSEHLTKESLTHNRDELRKRYPNSISHFVIVFDCPPDVKYDYDSVFAVDNSSQSLETTICDLSSKFLASLSTYASSYQHIIPRSPGLLMGQAMRSPTTIREKPKKRITGSFDNSEKLKQFMIRGRRSKLSGNFNLLAGNTKLALAEFCAAIDCLKIAHDHLWLASALEGVAVCALLLTFLEIPFQIPTYVNNLIDTSKEGVISPFPLTPVTSPRSSFQNGLSMPAATQMVSSQVPQFPLNAIPELIFKIYEKSRIYYKSTLGINNEDRVPQTVLSESILRYIKFLVPVAIEGELNFDVLNNIIYSSPLTTPQIERDDFDAAEICELTATLFGPEFKDLPLQARCSIYNEMIVVNYQLKLNRKSALLINELIELILESELLDTSNSYVCQELPTLMDFFCKTYGINVEDNVPTILPPSSIQKKVLFKVLRFCQKVKYISSVIKYGSILLTSFKTIMSDEEQLEVHEIIMSHLADQKEKPAYWDPLIVQDLDIFSNMNDCLVQNDISDAVAFLRNPFPFDVEVFDLQVSTLDDFPVRTEVSFKKASVDSTQSKVPIILKPKSTTRIPLFIIPLATGMLRVEGIIATVCSSKRQIFKTAEKLNVQLIKSKSNSALDSLHQKLPSNPKSKIVELKVLNAQPFLKLLDVNLNNKWITLLEGECKRFNVVLKNTSEVEINNLVSKFADSTIEPLNQLLANKNLPPNEVFEIEYYLLKKKPFKILNKDALQKVIGDSEFTLNMEIWGKRGVKEASLILEYSNSEHGNAVSNSRTMSVPVNVTVYPSVELVGCDFIPLSSNTKLSENTDDSCWSYLRKMVSKGYKLSEFCLLALDFINSWSQEMQVTLQSLLEGSTDPEFQEHNGPIEDLPDDAFCSKIVLQPKKNARVLIPIKRMSFELDYLNQRIPSLRNKQFIFDSKTPEAEKKFINHAFWYRDELMKRLRACWKIMDDPIERSMNANRSGTIDLRSIRFSSRMVEILEVEKVGIVISIFNTNGNPVDQDSIELGEFYTIKIKLVNRNSWPVFGMLRHIPVCRSSSGSLERKVLFNGVLQFGIPDPIESGKSVEFDLGVVFLEKGEYEWGALFDEMEERKGQIPMKQQHLQRQQLKLKVC
;
A
#
# COMPACT_ATOMS: atom_id res chain seq x y z
N MET A 1 17.87 32.63 -15.38
CA MET A 1 17.48 33.99 -15.80
C MET A 1 16.33 34.42 -14.91
N GLU A 2 16.47 35.52 -14.17
CA GLU A 2 15.55 35.93 -13.10
C GLU A 2 14.29 36.66 -13.58
N ASN A 3 13.65 36.16 -14.64
CA ASN A 3 12.58 36.91 -15.31
C ASN A 3 11.27 36.98 -14.50
N TYR A 4 11.12 36.18 -13.45
CA TYR A 4 9.87 35.98 -12.71
C TYR A 4 9.92 36.36 -11.22
N SER A 5 10.91 37.16 -10.78
CA SER A 5 10.90 37.71 -9.42
C SER A 5 9.61 38.50 -9.16
N PHE A 6 9.13 38.48 -7.91
CA PHE A 6 7.94 39.24 -7.52
C PHE A 6 8.08 40.75 -7.84
N VAL A 7 9.31 41.26 -7.75
CA VAL A 7 9.65 42.69 -7.93
C VAL A 7 9.94 43.04 -9.39
N THR A 8 9.86 42.09 -10.33
CA THR A 8 10.08 42.35 -11.78
C THR A 8 9.31 43.58 -12.30
N PRO A 9 8.06 43.89 -11.88
CA PRO A 9 7.37 45.12 -12.30
C PRO A 9 8.06 46.44 -11.96
N ALA A 10 8.98 46.43 -10.99
CA ALA A 10 9.78 47.58 -10.58
C ALA A 10 11.20 47.59 -11.17
N LYS A 11 11.62 46.52 -11.87
CA LYS A 11 12.97 46.43 -12.47
C LYS A 11 12.99 47.04 -13.88
N VAL A 12 14.00 47.85 -14.16
CA VAL A 12 14.27 48.46 -15.46
C VAL A 12 15.07 47.49 -16.31
N ARG A 13 14.43 46.92 -17.34
CA ARG A 13 15.08 46.02 -18.30
C ARG A 13 16.10 46.76 -19.17
N SER A 14 17.34 46.29 -19.12
CA SER A 14 18.50 46.87 -19.78
C SER A 14 19.27 45.81 -20.56
N LEU A 15 19.37 45.96 -21.89
CA LEU A 15 20.07 45.01 -22.76
C LEU A 15 21.55 45.38 -22.86
N ILE A 16 22.44 44.43 -22.61
CA ILE A 16 23.89 44.57 -22.78
C ILE A 16 24.29 44.03 -24.16
N ALA A 17 24.86 44.89 -25.00
CA ALA A 17 25.25 44.55 -26.37
C ALA A 17 26.76 44.70 -26.59
N PRO A 18 27.47 43.72 -27.15
CA PRO A 18 28.90 43.87 -27.44
C PRO A 18 29.12 44.81 -28.64
N ILE A 19 30.06 45.74 -28.52
CA ILE A 19 30.52 46.64 -29.59
C ILE A 19 31.98 46.31 -29.96
N ASN A 20 32.34 46.44 -31.24
CA ASN A 20 33.71 46.28 -31.78
C ASN A 20 34.33 44.88 -31.61
N SER A 21 33.60 43.81 -31.91
CA SER A 21 34.12 42.43 -31.94
C SER A 21 34.78 41.98 -30.62
N LEU A 22 34.11 42.27 -29.50
CA LEU A 22 34.56 41.91 -28.17
C LEU A 22 34.68 40.38 -28.00
N LYS A 23 35.77 39.92 -27.37
CA LYS A 23 35.96 38.49 -27.05
C LYS A 23 34.90 38.02 -26.05
N ARG A 24 34.42 36.78 -26.20
CA ARG A 24 33.37 36.20 -25.33
C ARG A 24 33.77 36.16 -23.85
N THR A 25 35.05 35.95 -23.55
CA THR A 25 35.58 35.99 -22.17
C THR A 25 35.47 37.37 -21.54
N ASP A 26 35.78 38.42 -22.32
CA ASP A 26 35.74 39.81 -21.86
C ASP A 26 34.29 40.28 -21.70
N PHE A 27 33.41 39.89 -22.64
CA PHE A 27 31.97 40.17 -22.53
C PHE A 27 31.36 39.56 -21.27
N ASN A 28 31.64 38.28 -20.97
CA ASN A 28 31.11 37.63 -19.77
C ASN A 28 31.62 38.31 -18.49
N ARG A 29 32.90 38.69 -18.44
CA ARG A 29 33.47 39.46 -17.31
C ARG A 29 32.74 40.80 -17.12
N TYR A 30 32.52 41.56 -18.20
CA TYR A 30 31.83 42.85 -18.10
C TYR A 30 30.34 42.70 -17.76
N PHE A 31 29.69 41.65 -18.25
CA PHE A 31 28.31 41.31 -17.91
C PHE A 31 28.18 40.99 -16.42
N GLU A 32 29.08 40.17 -15.86
CA GLU A 32 29.12 39.86 -14.43
C GLU A 32 29.34 41.12 -13.59
N LEU A 33 30.29 41.99 -13.99
CA LEU A 33 30.55 43.25 -13.29
C LEU A 33 29.32 44.17 -13.28
N LEU A 34 28.64 44.35 -14.42
CA LEU A 34 27.39 45.14 -14.45
C LEU A 34 26.29 44.51 -13.62
N SER A 35 26.21 43.17 -13.60
CA SER A 35 25.22 42.45 -12.81
C SER A 35 25.43 42.58 -11.30
N THR A 36 26.61 43.02 -10.83
CA THR A 36 26.83 43.28 -9.39
C THR A 36 26.06 44.49 -8.86
N VAL A 37 25.68 45.45 -9.74
CA VAL A 37 24.98 46.68 -9.35
C VAL A 37 23.49 46.52 -9.66
N GLU A 38 22.75 45.94 -8.72
CA GLU A 38 21.33 45.62 -8.91
C GLU A 38 20.38 46.79 -8.60
N GLU A 39 20.83 47.78 -7.82
CA GLU A 39 20.03 48.93 -7.41
C GLU A 39 20.79 50.27 -7.38
N VAL A 40 20.04 51.37 -7.50
CA VAL A 40 20.54 52.74 -7.40
C VAL A 40 19.61 53.56 -6.50
N ARG A 41 20.15 54.21 -5.47
CA ARG A 41 19.37 55.03 -4.54
C ARG A 41 19.10 56.41 -5.14
N LEU A 42 17.88 56.92 -4.99
CA LEU A 42 17.49 58.22 -5.55
C LEU A 42 18.23 59.40 -4.87
N VAL A 43 18.73 59.25 -3.64
CA VAL A 43 19.59 60.25 -2.97
C VAL A 43 20.87 60.51 -3.75
N ASP A 44 21.43 59.46 -4.38
CA ASP A 44 22.73 59.50 -5.04
C ASP A 44 22.63 60.13 -6.46
N LEU A 45 21.42 60.46 -6.92
CA LEU A 45 21.16 61.03 -8.25
C LEU A 45 21.14 62.56 -8.25
N THR A 46 21.60 63.15 -9.34
CA THR A 46 21.59 64.60 -9.54
C THR A 46 20.16 65.13 -9.75
N PRO A 47 19.75 66.22 -9.07
CA PRO A 47 18.39 66.74 -9.18
C PRO A 47 18.15 67.46 -10.51
N GLU A 48 17.14 67.00 -11.27
CA GLU A 48 16.67 67.65 -12.49
C GLU A 48 15.20 68.08 -12.36
N LYS A 49 14.80 69.17 -13.06
CA LYS A 49 13.41 69.66 -13.11
C LYS A 49 12.57 68.85 -14.10
N ILE A 50 12.44 67.56 -13.84
CA ILE A 50 11.70 66.59 -14.67
C ILE A 50 10.53 66.00 -13.88
N THR A 51 9.57 65.36 -14.58
CA THR A 51 8.35 64.79 -13.97
C THR A 51 8.68 63.79 -12.86
N PHE A 52 9.74 63.01 -13.04
CA PHE A 52 10.25 62.05 -12.07
C PHE A 52 11.49 62.62 -11.36
N ASN A 53 11.29 63.56 -10.45
CA ASN A 53 12.38 64.17 -9.68
C ASN A 53 12.88 63.22 -8.57
N PRO A 54 14.16 62.80 -8.56
CA PRO A 54 14.73 61.94 -7.51
C PRO A 54 14.54 62.48 -6.08
N GLN A 55 14.59 63.80 -5.91
CA GLN A 55 14.47 64.45 -4.60
C GLN A 55 13.03 64.50 -4.08
N ALA A 56 12.03 64.16 -4.90
CA ALA A 56 10.64 64.05 -4.43
C ALA A 56 10.44 62.85 -3.49
N PHE A 57 11.30 61.83 -3.58
CA PHE A 57 11.29 60.66 -2.74
C PHE A 57 12.71 60.09 -2.57
N PRO A 58 13.57 60.72 -1.74
CA PRO A 58 14.99 60.37 -1.64
C PRO A 58 15.24 58.92 -1.21
N GLN A 59 14.35 58.34 -0.40
CA GLN A 59 14.46 56.95 0.07
C GLN A 59 14.14 55.90 -1.02
N GLY A 60 13.68 56.32 -2.19
CA GLY A 60 13.40 55.42 -3.30
C GLY A 60 14.65 54.82 -3.93
N ARG A 61 14.45 53.71 -4.65
CA ARG A 61 15.51 52.98 -5.35
C ARG A 61 15.04 52.58 -6.74
N ILE A 62 15.94 52.67 -7.72
CA ILE A 62 15.75 52.14 -9.08
C ILE A 62 16.43 50.79 -9.13
N TYR A 63 15.69 49.77 -9.56
CA TYR A 63 16.22 48.42 -9.71
C TYR A 63 16.51 48.14 -11.18
N TYR A 64 17.65 47.53 -11.49
CA TYR A 64 18.04 47.17 -12.85
C TYR A 64 17.93 45.67 -13.10
N GLN A 65 17.55 45.30 -14.32
CA GLN A 65 17.62 43.92 -14.81
C GLN A 65 18.44 43.91 -16.11
N PHE A 66 19.66 43.40 -16.03
CA PHE A 66 20.56 43.31 -17.17
C PHE A 66 20.38 42.00 -17.95
N GLU A 67 20.23 42.07 -19.27
CA GLU A 67 20.01 40.92 -20.14
C GLU A 67 21.05 40.87 -21.27
N GLY A 68 21.52 39.66 -21.64
CA GLY A 68 22.53 39.47 -22.69
C GLY A 68 21.99 39.07 -24.07
N SER A 69 20.68 38.84 -24.20
CA SER A 69 20.02 38.43 -25.45
C SER A 69 18.58 38.92 -25.50
N THR A 70 18.11 39.36 -26.68
CA THR A 70 16.73 39.82 -26.89
C THR A 70 15.80 38.71 -27.35
N ASP A 71 14.65 38.59 -26.70
CA ASP A 71 13.61 37.57 -26.98
C ASP A 71 12.24 38.22 -27.32
N ASP A 72 12.29 39.39 -27.96
CA ASP A 72 11.29 40.46 -27.78
C ASP A 72 10.16 40.52 -28.84
N SER A 73 10.00 39.52 -29.72
CA SER A 73 8.96 39.61 -30.77
C SER A 73 7.53 39.41 -30.24
N ALA A 74 7.37 38.63 -29.17
CA ALA A 74 6.05 38.35 -28.57
C ALA A 74 5.65 39.37 -27.47
N SER A 75 6.61 40.07 -26.87
CA SER A 75 6.41 41.04 -25.78
C SER A 75 5.95 42.41 -26.27
N LEU A 76 6.19 42.76 -27.54
CA LEU A 76 5.85 44.06 -28.12
C LEU A 76 4.37 44.44 -27.91
N LEU A 77 3.47 43.47 -27.99
CA LEU A 77 2.03 43.67 -27.84
C LEU A 77 1.58 43.91 -26.39
N LEU A 78 2.47 43.67 -25.42
CA LEU A 78 2.21 43.80 -23.99
C LEU A 78 2.80 45.08 -23.38
N HIS A 79 3.64 45.84 -24.10
CA HIS A 79 4.32 47.02 -23.56
C HIS A 79 3.36 48.11 -23.05
N ASP A 80 2.20 48.26 -23.70
CA ASP A 80 1.18 49.22 -23.26
C ASP A 80 0.42 48.75 -22.02
N PHE A 81 0.39 47.46 -21.75
CA PHE A 81 -0.30 46.87 -20.60
C PHE A 81 0.64 46.69 -19.40
N GLU A 82 1.86 46.19 -19.65
CA GLU A 82 2.93 45.93 -18.69
C GLU A 82 4.24 46.60 -19.17
N PRO A 83 4.43 47.89 -18.88
CA PRO A 83 5.56 48.67 -19.39
C PRO A 83 6.94 48.11 -19.02
N PHE A 84 7.07 47.50 -17.84
CA PHE A 84 8.32 46.90 -17.35
C PHE A 84 8.88 45.81 -18.29
N ARG A 85 8.07 45.22 -19.17
CA ARG A 85 8.52 44.23 -20.17
C ARG A 85 9.42 44.82 -21.25
N LYS A 86 9.27 46.13 -21.51
CA LYS A 86 10.00 46.83 -22.55
C LYS A 86 11.47 46.95 -22.17
N THR A 87 12.36 46.64 -23.11
CA THR A 87 13.78 46.99 -22.99
C THR A 87 13.94 48.52 -23.04
N PHE A 88 14.05 49.15 -21.88
CA PHE A 88 14.10 50.61 -21.74
C PHE A 88 15.46 51.18 -22.14
N THR A 89 16.51 50.45 -21.80
CA THR A 89 17.90 50.91 -21.91
C THR A 89 18.74 49.89 -22.66
N ILE A 90 19.62 50.37 -23.54
CA ILE A 90 20.60 49.54 -24.23
C ILE A 90 21.98 50.04 -23.84
N ILE A 91 22.79 49.13 -23.31
CA ILE A 91 24.14 49.40 -22.85
C ILE A 91 25.09 48.66 -23.77
N GLY A 92 25.70 49.40 -24.67
CA GLY A 92 26.75 48.88 -25.52
C GLY A 92 28.08 48.84 -24.76
N VAL A 93 28.71 47.67 -24.67
CA VAL A 93 29.96 47.47 -23.92
C VAL A 93 31.14 47.27 -24.86
N THR A 94 32.25 47.93 -24.56
CA THR A 94 33.50 47.79 -25.32
C THR A 94 34.72 47.94 -24.42
N LYS A 95 35.86 47.43 -24.88
CA LYS A 95 37.15 47.54 -24.18
C LYS A 95 37.89 48.78 -24.66
N TRP A 96 38.53 49.50 -23.73
CA TRP A 96 39.34 50.65 -24.06
C TRP A 96 40.49 50.31 -25.03
N SER A 97 40.70 51.18 -26.03
CA SER A 97 41.83 51.14 -26.95
C SER A 97 42.13 52.54 -27.46
N GLU A 98 43.40 52.81 -27.81
CA GLU A 98 43.86 54.14 -28.29
C GLU A 98 43.18 54.59 -29.60
N HIS A 99 42.57 53.67 -30.34
CA HIS A 99 41.85 53.94 -31.60
C HIS A 99 40.37 54.34 -31.41
N LEU A 100 39.84 54.32 -30.18
CA LEU A 100 38.48 54.77 -29.89
C LEU A 100 38.40 56.30 -29.89
N THR A 101 38.18 56.89 -31.06
CA THR A 101 37.91 58.33 -31.19
C THR A 101 36.45 58.67 -30.85
N LYS A 102 36.19 59.96 -30.54
CA LYS A 102 34.84 60.49 -30.32
C LYS A 102 33.87 60.11 -31.45
N GLU A 103 34.32 60.21 -32.70
CA GLU A 103 33.51 59.91 -33.89
C GLU A 103 33.13 58.43 -33.97
N SER A 104 34.05 57.52 -33.60
CA SER A 104 33.80 56.08 -33.57
C SER A 104 32.76 55.70 -32.50
N LEU A 105 32.84 56.29 -31.30
CA LEU A 105 31.88 56.04 -30.22
C LEU A 105 30.49 56.58 -30.56
N THR A 106 30.40 57.76 -31.19
CA THR A 106 29.11 58.29 -31.67
C THR A 106 28.52 57.43 -32.79
N HIS A 107 29.35 56.93 -33.71
CA HIS A 107 28.91 56.03 -34.76
C HIS A 107 28.38 54.71 -34.20
N ASN A 108 29.09 54.12 -33.24
CA ASN A 108 28.68 52.88 -32.57
C ASN A 108 27.36 53.04 -31.81
N ARG A 109 27.15 54.19 -31.15
CA ARG A 109 25.87 54.51 -30.51
C ARG A 109 24.75 54.64 -31.54
N ASP A 110 24.99 55.32 -32.65
CA ASP A 110 23.98 55.50 -33.70
C ASP A 110 23.66 54.15 -34.40
N GLU A 111 24.64 53.27 -34.57
CA GLU A 111 24.42 51.88 -35.00
C GLU A 111 23.58 51.08 -33.99
N LEU A 112 23.83 51.21 -32.68
CA LEU A 112 22.97 50.61 -31.67
C LEU A 112 21.53 51.14 -31.74
N ARG A 113 21.36 52.44 -31.98
CA ARG A 113 20.04 53.05 -32.14
C ARG A 113 19.31 52.57 -33.39
N LYS A 114 20.02 52.36 -34.50
CA LYS A 114 19.46 51.74 -35.71
C LYS A 114 19.08 50.28 -35.48
N ARG A 115 19.93 49.53 -34.78
CA ARG A 115 19.73 48.10 -34.51
C ARG A 115 18.57 47.86 -33.54
N TYR A 116 18.34 48.78 -32.61
CA TYR A 116 17.30 48.67 -31.60
C TYR A 116 16.51 49.98 -31.42
N PRO A 117 15.56 50.27 -32.33
CA PRO A 117 14.84 51.54 -32.35
C PRO A 117 13.78 51.70 -31.25
N ASN A 118 13.34 50.60 -30.63
CA ASN A 118 12.22 50.60 -29.69
C ASN A 118 12.60 51.03 -28.27
N SER A 119 13.89 51.01 -27.92
CA SER A 119 14.39 51.42 -26.61
C SER A 119 14.45 52.93 -26.45
N ILE A 120 14.37 53.40 -25.21
CA ILE A 120 14.26 54.84 -24.90
C ILE A 120 15.65 55.46 -24.77
N SER A 121 16.58 54.73 -24.15
CA SER A 121 17.94 55.21 -23.90
C SER A 121 18.98 54.26 -24.50
N HIS A 122 20.00 54.82 -25.14
CA HIS A 122 21.14 54.09 -25.72
C HIS A 122 22.42 54.65 -25.13
N PHE A 123 23.12 53.83 -24.34
CA PHE A 123 24.36 54.18 -23.66
C PHE A 123 25.52 53.32 -24.16
N VAL A 124 26.73 53.85 -24.08
CA VAL A 124 27.97 53.10 -24.36
C VAL A 124 28.88 53.17 -23.15
N ILE A 125 29.33 52.02 -22.64
CA ILE A 125 30.28 51.90 -21.54
C ILE A 125 31.60 51.36 -22.07
N VAL A 126 32.68 52.09 -21.81
CA VAL A 126 34.05 51.71 -22.15
C VAL A 126 34.75 51.19 -20.89
N PHE A 127 35.05 49.90 -20.85
CA PHE A 127 35.72 49.23 -19.73
C PHE A 127 37.25 49.26 -19.87
N ASP A 128 37.95 49.09 -18.74
CA ASP A 128 39.42 49.08 -18.62
C ASP A 128 40.07 50.43 -19.04
N CYS A 129 39.43 51.57 -18.73
CA CYS A 129 39.93 52.90 -19.09
C CYS A 129 41.01 53.42 -18.10
N PRO A 130 42.08 54.12 -18.56
CA PRO A 130 43.00 54.81 -17.65
C PRO A 130 42.31 55.92 -16.85
N PRO A 131 42.70 56.18 -15.59
CA PRO A 131 42.00 57.11 -14.68
C PRO A 131 41.97 58.58 -15.16
N ASP A 132 42.83 58.95 -16.10
CA ASP A 132 42.92 60.31 -16.67
C ASP A 132 41.91 60.57 -17.81
N VAL A 133 41.24 59.53 -18.32
CA VAL A 133 40.34 59.63 -19.48
C VAL A 133 38.88 59.71 -19.00
N LYS A 134 38.30 60.91 -19.05
CA LYS A 134 36.86 61.13 -18.87
C LYS A 134 36.24 61.59 -20.18
N TYR A 135 35.18 60.92 -20.61
CA TYR A 135 34.40 61.32 -21.76
C TYR A 135 33.27 62.27 -21.30
N ASP A 136 33.36 63.55 -21.64
CA ASP A 136 32.29 64.53 -21.41
C ASP A 136 31.30 64.51 -22.59
N TYR A 137 30.70 63.34 -22.83
CA TYR A 137 29.75 63.13 -23.91
C TYR A 137 28.41 62.67 -23.38
N ASP A 138 27.35 63.09 -24.08
CA ASP A 138 26.04 62.59 -23.74
C ASP A 138 25.93 61.09 -24.08
N SER A 139 25.51 60.31 -23.10
CA SER A 139 25.34 58.85 -23.17
C SER A 139 26.58 57.96 -23.40
N VAL A 140 27.80 58.43 -23.15
CA VAL A 140 29.02 57.61 -23.16
C VAL A 140 29.74 57.69 -21.82
N PHE A 141 30.06 56.54 -21.22
CA PHE A 141 30.66 56.45 -19.89
C PHE A 141 31.98 55.66 -19.95
N ALA A 142 32.96 56.10 -19.15
CA ALA A 142 34.23 55.38 -18.96
C ALA A 142 34.24 54.75 -17.57
N VAL A 143 34.60 53.46 -17.52
CA VAL A 143 34.73 52.69 -16.28
C VAL A 143 36.18 52.23 -16.14
N ASP A 144 36.78 52.55 -15.00
CA ASP A 144 38.10 52.05 -14.63
C ASP A 144 38.00 50.67 -13.96
N ASN A 145 39.11 50.07 -13.55
CA ASN A 145 39.10 48.76 -12.88
C ASN A 145 38.53 48.78 -11.44
N SER A 146 38.05 49.93 -10.93
CA SER A 146 37.51 50.06 -9.58
C SER A 146 35.98 49.92 -9.54
N SER A 147 35.45 49.24 -8.52
CA SER A 147 33.99 49.08 -8.35
C SER A 147 33.25 50.41 -8.09
N GLN A 148 33.93 51.40 -7.49
CA GLN A 148 33.35 52.70 -7.18
C GLN A 148 33.08 53.55 -8.43
N SER A 149 33.91 53.42 -9.47
CA SER A 149 33.66 54.11 -10.73
C SER A 149 32.42 53.55 -11.42
N LEU A 150 32.20 52.24 -11.36
CA LEU A 150 31.03 51.58 -11.93
C LEU A 150 29.73 52.08 -11.28
N GLU A 151 29.64 52.11 -9.95
CA GLU A 151 28.47 52.64 -9.22
C GLU A 151 28.16 54.09 -9.61
N THR A 152 29.20 54.93 -9.70
CA THR A 152 29.07 56.34 -10.11
C THR A 152 28.56 56.45 -11.55
N THR A 153 29.11 55.66 -12.49
CA THR A 153 28.64 55.67 -13.88
C THR A 153 27.18 55.21 -14.02
N ILE A 154 26.74 54.25 -13.21
CA ILE A 154 25.36 53.77 -13.21
C ILE A 154 24.43 54.84 -12.60
N CYS A 155 24.86 55.62 -11.60
CA CYS A 155 24.11 56.76 -11.08
C CYS A 155 23.90 57.86 -12.15
N ASP A 156 24.96 58.20 -12.89
CA ASP A 156 24.87 59.18 -13.99
C ASP A 156 23.96 58.67 -15.13
N LEU A 157 24.09 57.38 -15.47
CA LEU A 157 23.22 56.71 -16.44
C LEU A 157 21.75 56.75 -15.98
N SER A 158 21.49 56.46 -14.71
CA SER A 158 20.16 56.47 -14.11
C SER A 158 19.51 57.85 -14.16
N SER A 159 20.27 58.92 -13.91
CA SER A 159 19.78 60.31 -14.02
C SER A 159 19.32 60.63 -15.44
N LYS A 160 20.12 60.27 -16.46
CA LYS A 160 19.76 60.44 -17.88
C LYS A 160 18.59 59.56 -18.32
N PHE A 161 18.50 58.36 -17.75
CA PHE A 161 17.38 57.47 -17.96
C PHE A 161 16.07 58.08 -17.44
N LEU A 162 16.05 58.67 -16.23
CA LEU A 162 14.86 59.33 -15.68
C LEU A 162 14.38 60.51 -16.53
N ALA A 163 15.29 61.31 -17.09
CA ALA A 163 14.96 62.38 -18.03
C ALA A 163 14.29 61.83 -19.31
N SER A 164 14.84 60.75 -19.84
CA SER A 164 14.30 60.04 -21.02
C SER A 164 12.94 59.39 -20.71
N LEU A 165 12.77 58.82 -19.51
CA LEU A 165 11.52 58.25 -19.03
C LEU A 165 10.44 59.33 -18.85
N SER A 166 10.78 60.52 -18.34
CA SER A 166 9.85 61.66 -18.25
C SER A 166 9.31 62.09 -19.61
N THR A 167 10.19 62.13 -20.62
CA THR A 167 9.79 62.41 -22.01
C THR A 167 8.87 61.32 -22.55
N TYR A 168 9.20 60.07 -22.28
CA TYR A 168 8.38 58.94 -22.68
C TYR A 168 7.01 58.93 -22.01
N ALA A 169 6.92 59.10 -20.69
CA ALA A 169 5.66 59.15 -19.96
C ALA A 169 4.75 60.28 -20.46
N SER A 170 5.33 61.42 -20.86
CA SER A 170 4.59 62.55 -21.43
C SER A 170 3.88 62.19 -22.75
N SER A 171 4.47 61.32 -23.58
CA SER A 171 3.86 60.83 -24.82
C SER A 171 2.57 60.02 -24.59
N TYR A 172 2.43 59.37 -23.43
CA TYR A 172 1.26 58.57 -23.08
C TYR A 172 0.09 59.37 -22.48
N GLN A 173 0.28 60.66 -22.16
CA GLN A 173 -0.76 61.50 -21.55
C GLN A 173 -2.01 61.65 -22.45
N HIS A 174 -1.82 61.67 -23.77
CA HIS A 174 -2.91 61.84 -24.74
C HIS A 174 -3.34 60.54 -25.44
N ILE A 175 -2.60 59.45 -25.25
CA ILE A 175 -2.88 58.15 -25.87
C ILE A 175 -3.89 57.37 -25.02
N ILE A 176 -4.71 56.53 -25.66
CA ILE A 176 -5.59 55.58 -24.98
C ILE A 176 -4.91 54.22 -25.02
N PRO A 177 -4.50 53.66 -23.88
CA PRO A 177 -3.88 52.35 -23.85
C PRO A 177 -4.89 51.26 -24.23
N ARG A 178 -4.49 50.39 -25.17
CA ARG A 178 -5.33 49.34 -25.74
C ARG A 178 -5.19 48.05 -24.96
N SER A 179 -6.25 47.25 -24.94
CA SER A 179 -6.21 45.91 -24.37
C SER A 179 -5.44 44.96 -25.29
N PRO A 180 -4.65 44.00 -24.74
CA PRO A 180 -3.87 43.06 -25.53
C PRO A 180 -4.66 42.21 -26.56
N GLY A 181 -5.92 41.84 -26.24
CA GLY A 181 -6.75 41.00 -27.11
C GLY A 181 -7.09 41.61 -28.48
N LEU A 182 -7.11 42.94 -28.58
CA LEU A 182 -7.40 43.68 -29.81
C LEU A 182 -6.23 43.67 -30.82
N LEU A 183 -5.00 43.45 -30.33
CA LEU A 183 -3.77 43.41 -31.14
C LEU A 183 -3.51 42.00 -31.71
N MET A 184 -3.79 40.95 -30.93
CA MET A 184 -3.65 39.56 -31.37
C MET A 184 -4.61 39.20 -32.52
N GLY A 185 -5.82 39.77 -32.55
CA GLY A 185 -6.82 39.52 -33.60
C GLY A 185 -6.48 40.04 -35.00
N GLN A 186 -5.42 40.84 -35.15
CA GLN A 186 -4.95 41.33 -36.45
C GLN A 186 -3.77 40.52 -37.00
N ALA A 187 -2.96 39.90 -36.14
CA ALA A 187 -1.79 39.11 -36.55
C ALA A 187 -2.16 37.70 -37.09
N MET A 188 -3.35 37.18 -36.75
CA MET A 188 -3.85 35.87 -37.21
C MET A 188 -5.00 35.98 -38.21
N ARG A 189 -4.77 36.64 -39.36
CA ARG A 189 -5.68 36.55 -40.51
C ARG A 189 -5.01 35.86 -41.69
N SER A 190 -5.16 34.54 -41.75
CA SER A 190 -5.11 33.77 -43.00
C SER A 190 -6.48 33.85 -43.71
N PRO A 191 -6.54 33.89 -45.06
CA PRO A 191 -7.74 34.29 -45.79
C PRO A 191 -8.62 33.09 -46.17
N THR A 192 -9.18 32.34 -45.22
CA THR A 192 -10.23 31.36 -45.54
C THR A 192 -11.08 31.06 -44.32
N THR A 193 -12.18 31.80 -44.14
CA THR A 193 -13.52 31.27 -43.82
C THR A 193 -14.52 32.43 -43.66
N ILE A 194 -15.65 32.28 -44.33
CA ILE A 194 -16.72 33.25 -44.47
C ILE A 194 -17.75 33.03 -43.34
N ARG A 195 -18.22 34.13 -42.73
CA ARG A 195 -19.38 34.27 -41.80
C ARG A 195 -19.20 33.56 -40.45
N GLU A 196 -19.50 34.17 -39.30
CA GLU A 196 -20.74 34.87 -38.94
C GLU A 196 -20.51 36.10 -38.04
N LYS A 197 -21.29 37.17 -38.25
CA LYS A 197 -21.40 38.31 -37.33
C LYS A 197 -22.41 37.96 -36.22
N PRO A 198 -22.05 37.99 -34.92
CA PRO A 198 -23.07 37.92 -33.87
C PRO A 198 -23.76 39.29 -33.74
N LYS A 199 -25.09 39.27 -33.88
CA LYS A 199 -25.98 40.43 -33.74
C LYS A 199 -25.89 40.99 -32.32
N LYS A 200 -25.45 42.25 -32.17
CA LYS A 200 -25.65 43.03 -30.93
C LYS A 200 -27.15 43.29 -30.76
N ARG A 201 -27.73 42.74 -29.68
CA ARG A 201 -29.06 43.10 -29.19
C ARG A 201 -28.95 44.49 -28.55
N ILE A 202 -29.53 45.50 -29.21
CA ILE A 202 -29.62 46.87 -28.71
C ILE A 202 -30.76 46.91 -27.68
N THR A 203 -30.44 47.01 -26.40
CA THR A 203 -31.37 47.47 -25.35
C THR A 203 -30.54 47.98 -24.16
N GLY A 204 -30.42 49.32 -24.02
CA GLY A 204 -29.75 49.97 -22.88
C GLY A 204 -29.21 51.37 -23.22
N SER A 205 -29.67 52.37 -22.46
CA SER A 205 -29.46 53.82 -22.60
C SER A 205 -28.04 54.28 -23.05
N PHE A 206 -27.98 55.14 -24.07
CA PHE A 206 -26.75 55.64 -24.70
C PHE A 206 -25.85 56.49 -23.75
N ASP A 207 -26.41 57.19 -22.76
CA ASP A 207 -25.67 58.15 -21.90
C ASP A 207 -24.75 57.50 -20.85
N ASN A 208 -25.07 56.30 -20.37
CA ASN A 208 -24.22 55.61 -19.38
C ASN A 208 -22.95 55.01 -20.01
N SER A 209 -22.98 54.71 -21.32
CA SER A 209 -21.85 54.08 -22.01
C SER A 209 -20.64 55.02 -22.17
N GLU A 210 -20.87 56.33 -22.29
CA GLU A 210 -19.80 57.31 -22.51
C GLU A 210 -19.09 57.67 -21.20
N LYS A 211 -19.84 57.82 -20.09
CA LYS A 211 -19.26 58.01 -18.75
C LYS A 211 -18.39 56.83 -18.33
N LEU A 212 -18.87 55.59 -18.55
CA LEU A 212 -18.09 54.38 -18.27
C LEU A 212 -16.78 54.35 -19.06
N LYS A 213 -16.81 54.72 -20.36
CA LYS A 213 -15.59 54.84 -21.19
C LYS A 213 -14.61 55.88 -20.67
N GLN A 214 -15.07 57.02 -20.15
CA GLN A 214 -14.20 58.04 -19.56
C GLN A 214 -13.50 57.54 -18.29
N PHE A 215 -14.23 56.83 -17.41
CA PHE A 215 -13.64 56.19 -16.24
C PHE A 215 -12.64 55.09 -16.63
N MET A 216 -12.92 54.30 -17.69
CA MET A 216 -11.96 53.32 -18.24
C MET A 216 -10.65 54.00 -18.64
N ILE A 217 -10.72 55.03 -19.50
CA ILE A 217 -9.54 55.72 -20.03
C ILE A 217 -8.72 56.35 -18.90
N ARG A 218 -9.39 57.02 -17.96
CA ARG A 218 -8.73 57.61 -16.79
C ARG A 218 -8.06 56.55 -15.93
N GLY A 219 -8.75 55.45 -15.64
CA GLY A 219 -8.22 54.34 -14.84
C GLY A 219 -7.00 53.67 -15.45
N ARG A 220 -7.04 53.36 -16.76
CA ARG A 220 -5.89 52.76 -17.47
C ARG A 220 -4.68 53.70 -17.51
N ARG A 221 -4.91 55.02 -17.66
CA ARG A 221 -3.85 56.03 -17.60
C ARG A 221 -3.21 56.15 -16.22
N SER A 222 -4.02 56.19 -15.15
CA SER A 222 -3.49 56.18 -13.77
C SER A 222 -2.70 54.90 -13.49
N LYS A 223 -3.16 53.74 -13.98
CA LYS A 223 -2.38 52.49 -13.87
C LYS A 223 -1.01 52.58 -14.55
N LEU A 224 -0.96 53.16 -15.75
CA LEU A 224 0.30 53.39 -16.47
C LEU A 224 1.22 54.36 -15.75
N SER A 225 0.66 55.48 -15.25
CA SER A 225 1.37 56.44 -14.41
C SER A 225 1.98 55.77 -13.18
N GLY A 226 1.22 54.88 -12.53
CA GLY A 226 1.71 54.04 -11.43
C GLY A 226 2.93 53.20 -11.80
N ASN A 227 2.92 52.51 -12.96
CA ASN A 227 4.08 51.73 -13.40
C ASN A 227 5.31 52.59 -13.69
N PHE A 228 5.13 53.77 -14.30
CA PHE A 228 6.27 54.66 -14.58
C PHE A 228 6.88 55.22 -13.28
N ASN A 229 6.05 55.59 -12.31
CA ASN A 229 6.51 56.00 -10.98
C ASN A 229 7.23 54.86 -10.25
N LEU A 230 6.76 53.62 -10.42
CA LEU A 230 7.38 52.43 -9.85
C LEU A 230 8.77 52.17 -10.46
N LEU A 231 8.89 52.24 -11.79
CA LEU A 231 10.17 52.12 -12.51
C LEU A 231 11.14 53.27 -12.21
N ALA A 232 10.61 54.45 -11.88
CA ALA A 232 11.40 55.61 -11.46
C ALA A 232 11.83 55.55 -9.98
N GLY A 233 11.45 54.51 -9.24
CA GLY A 233 11.79 54.33 -7.82
C GLY A 233 10.92 55.11 -6.83
N ASN A 234 9.92 55.87 -7.30
CA ASN A 234 8.96 56.58 -6.43
C ASN A 234 7.76 55.69 -6.09
N THR A 235 8.01 54.72 -5.23
CA THR A 235 7.02 53.71 -4.79
C THR A 235 5.82 54.32 -4.06
N LYS A 236 6.02 55.44 -3.33
CA LYS A 236 4.94 56.14 -2.62
C LYS A 236 3.92 56.78 -3.58
N LEU A 237 4.38 57.51 -4.59
CA LEU A 237 3.48 58.06 -5.61
C LEU A 237 2.87 56.96 -6.48
N ALA A 238 3.63 55.90 -6.78
CA ALA A 238 3.12 54.75 -7.52
C ALA A 238 1.91 54.11 -6.81
N LEU A 239 2.00 53.89 -5.49
CA LEU A 239 0.89 53.35 -4.69
C LEU A 239 -0.38 54.20 -4.81
N ALA A 240 -0.24 55.52 -4.70
CA ALA A 240 -1.38 56.45 -4.81
C ALA A 240 -2.05 56.40 -6.19
N GLU A 241 -1.25 56.37 -7.27
CA GLU A 241 -1.76 56.26 -8.65
C GLU A 241 -2.43 54.90 -8.92
N PHE A 242 -1.91 53.79 -8.36
CA PHE A 242 -2.57 52.49 -8.46
C PHE A 242 -3.91 52.46 -7.71
N CYS A 243 -3.99 53.04 -6.51
CA CYS A 243 -5.27 53.14 -5.77
C CYS A 243 -6.29 54.00 -6.52
N ALA A 244 -5.88 55.12 -7.11
CA ALA A 244 -6.75 55.96 -7.94
C ALA A 244 -7.21 55.24 -9.22
N ALA A 245 -6.35 54.40 -9.81
CA ALA A 245 -6.71 53.56 -10.95
C ALA A 245 -7.79 52.54 -10.57
N ILE A 246 -7.65 51.87 -9.42
CA ILE A 246 -8.59 50.85 -8.92
C ILE A 246 -10.01 51.43 -8.81
N ASP A 247 -10.18 52.65 -8.28
CA ASP A 247 -11.48 53.31 -8.18
C ASP A 247 -12.16 53.50 -9.55
N CYS A 248 -11.40 54.06 -10.49
CA CYS A 248 -11.91 54.35 -11.83
C CYS A 248 -12.24 53.05 -12.58
N LEU A 249 -11.37 52.04 -12.48
CA LEU A 249 -11.51 50.75 -13.19
C LEU A 249 -12.65 49.90 -12.61
N LYS A 250 -12.89 49.99 -11.30
CA LYS A 250 -14.03 49.33 -10.64
C LYS A 250 -15.37 49.87 -11.13
N ILE A 251 -15.50 51.20 -11.26
CA ILE A 251 -16.70 51.85 -11.82
C ILE A 251 -16.89 51.47 -13.28
N ALA A 252 -15.78 51.37 -14.03
CA ALA A 252 -15.74 51.01 -15.44
C ALA A 252 -16.03 49.52 -15.75
N HIS A 253 -16.00 48.64 -14.75
CA HIS A 253 -16.02 47.18 -14.93
C HIS A 253 -14.88 46.62 -15.81
N ASP A 254 -13.71 47.29 -15.79
CA ASP A 254 -12.53 46.85 -16.52
C ASP A 254 -11.67 45.88 -15.67
N HIS A 255 -12.08 44.62 -15.65
CA HIS A 255 -11.48 43.60 -14.78
C HIS A 255 -10.01 43.29 -15.10
N LEU A 256 -9.60 43.37 -16.37
CA LEU A 256 -8.22 43.09 -16.80
C LEU A 256 -7.22 44.09 -16.21
N TRP A 257 -7.52 45.39 -16.37
CA TRP A 257 -6.67 46.46 -15.87
C TRP A 257 -6.78 46.63 -14.36
N LEU A 258 -7.96 46.35 -13.80
CA LEU A 258 -8.19 46.35 -12.35
C LEU A 258 -7.31 45.30 -11.65
N ALA A 259 -7.23 44.08 -12.20
CA ALA A 259 -6.36 43.03 -11.69
C ALA A 259 -4.88 43.46 -11.72
N SER A 260 -4.40 44.00 -12.85
CA SER A 260 -3.01 44.48 -12.95
C SER A 260 -2.69 45.66 -12.02
N ALA A 261 -3.66 46.55 -11.77
CA ALA A 261 -3.48 47.64 -10.80
C ALA A 261 -3.35 47.11 -9.37
N LEU A 262 -4.11 46.07 -9.01
CA LEU A 262 -3.98 45.38 -7.71
C LEU A 262 -2.59 44.73 -7.55
N GLU A 263 -2.03 44.12 -8.59
CA GLU A 263 -0.65 43.60 -8.53
C GLU A 263 0.37 44.70 -8.28
N GLY A 264 0.18 45.87 -8.90
CA GLY A 264 1.01 47.05 -8.67
C GLY A 264 0.98 47.51 -7.21
N VAL A 265 -0.19 47.45 -6.56
CA VAL A 265 -0.34 47.71 -5.11
C VAL A 265 0.45 46.71 -4.28
N ALA A 266 0.41 45.42 -4.62
CA ALA A 266 1.15 44.38 -3.90
C ALA A 266 2.68 44.59 -3.99
N VAL A 267 3.21 44.91 -5.17
CA VAL A 267 4.63 45.22 -5.36
C VAL A 267 5.03 46.48 -4.58
N CYS A 268 4.20 47.53 -4.61
CA CYS A 268 4.46 48.75 -3.84
C CYS A 268 4.46 48.48 -2.33
N ALA A 269 3.52 47.68 -1.83
CA ALA A 269 3.43 47.31 -0.41
C ALA A 269 4.70 46.56 0.05
N LEU A 270 5.19 45.60 -0.75
CA LEU A 270 6.41 44.88 -0.43
C LEU A 270 7.64 45.81 -0.43
N LEU A 271 7.80 46.63 -1.47
CA LEU A 271 8.94 47.54 -1.58
C LEU A 271 8.95 48.62 -0.48
N LEU A 272 7.78 49.16 -0.12
CA LEU A 272 7.68 50.12 1.00
C LEU A 272 7.99 49.45 2.34
N THR A 273 7.61 48.18 2.51
CA THR A 273 8.00 47.38 3.68
C THR A 273 9.50 47.16 3.74
N PHE A 274 10.13 46.83 2.61
CA PHE A 274 11.59 46.67 2.50
C PHE A 274 12.36 47.97 2.79
N LEU A 275 11.82 49.12 2.38
CA LEU A 275 12.40 50.43 2.67
C LEU A 275 12.08 50.93 4.09
N GLU A 276 11.32 50.16 4.88
CA GLU A 276 10.84 50.52 6.23
C GLU A 276 10.00 51.82 6.27
N ILE A 277 9.27 52.10 5.19
CA ILE A 277 8.47 53.33 5.03
C ILE A 277 7.01 53.02 5.35
N PRO A 278 6.38 53.70 6.32
CA PRO A 278 4.97 53.49 6.64
C PRO A 278 4.07 53.96 5.50
N PHE A 279 3.10 53.13 5.13
CA PHE A 279 2.12 53.42 4.09
C PHE A 279 0.70 53.05 4.55
N GLN A 280 -0.30 53.59 3.85
CA GLN A 280 -1.71 53.29 4.10
C GLN A 280 -2.40 52.93 2.80
N ILE A 281 -3.22 51.88 2.86
CA ILE A 281 -4.11 51.50 1.76
C ILE A 281 -5.49 52.09 2.06
N PRO A 282 -6.10 52.86 1.12
CA PRO A 282 -7.42 53.43 1.34
C PRO A 282 -8.48 52.37 1.67
N THR A 283 -9.42 52.71 2.56
CA THR A 283 -10.43 51.78 3.09
C THR A 283 -11.30 51.13 2.02
N TYR A 284 -11.58 51.83 0.90
CA TYR A 284 -12.33 51.28 -0.22
C TYR A 284 -11.58 50.18 -0.98
N VAL A 285 -10.24 50.22 -0.99
CA VAL A 285 -9.38 49.17 -1.58
C VAL A 285 -9.35 47.98 -0.62
N ASN A 286 -9.18 48.20 0.69
CA ASN A 286 -9.25 47.12 1.68
C ASN A 286 -10.60 46.39 1.64
N ASN A 287 -11.71 47.13 1.55
CA ASN A 287 -13.05 46.53 1.39
C ASN A 287 -13.20 45.73 0.08
N LEU A 288 -12.49 46.12 -0.98
CA LEU A 288 -12.47 45.36 -2.24
C LEU A 288 -11.69 44.04 -2.07
N ILE A 289 -10.59 44.09 -1.34
CA ILE A 289 -9.71 42.96 -1.05
C ILE A 289 -10.41 41.96 -0.11
N ASP A 290 -11.09 42.41 0.94
CA ASP A 290 -11.71 41.54 1.97
C ASP A 290 -13.03 40.86 1.54
N THR A 291 -13.59 41.16 0.36
CA THR A 291 -14.83 40.50 -0.11
C THR A 291 -14.56 39.12 -0.72
N SER A 292 -14.53 38.10 0.13
CA SER A 292 -14.22 36.68 -0.20
C SER A 292 -15.45 35.74 -0.20
N LYS A 293 -16.46 35.99 -1.06
CA LYS A 293 -17.53 34.99 -1.30
C LYS A 293 -17.51 34.48 -2.74
N GLU A 294 -17.29 33.17 -2.91
CA GLU A 294 -17.40 32.38 -4.15
C GLU A 294 -18.84 32.11 -4.62
N GLY A 295 -19.85 32.81 -4.09
CA GLY A 295 -21.24 32.60 -4.48
C GLY A 295 -21.62 33.38 -5.74
N VAL A 296 -21.88 32.67 -6.84
CA VAL A 296 -22.76 33.01 -7.97
C VAL A 296 -23.03 34.52 -8.13
N ILE A 297 -22.34 35.18 -9.06
CA ILE A 297 -22.84 36.44 -9.63
C ILE A 297 -24.03 36.05 -10.51
N SER A 298 -25.22 35.97 -9.90
CA SER A 298 -26.46 35.87 -10.63
C SER A 298 -26.65 37.16 -11.44
N PRO A 299 -26.92 37.09 -12.74
CA PRO A 299 -27.58 38.22 -13.39
C PRO A 299 -28.94 38.37 -12.71
N PHE A 300 -29.36 39.61 -12.47
CA PHE A 300 -30.62 40.01 -11.81
C PHE A 300 -30.62 40.01 -10.27
N PRO A 301 -30.79 41.21 -9.69
CA PRO A 301 -31.64 41.41 -8.54
C PRO A 301 -32.96 42.03 -9.01
N LEU A 302 -34.01 41.20 -9.12
CA LEU A 302 -35.41 41.65 -9.11
C LEU A 302 -35.96 41.39 -7.71
N THR A 303 -36.05 42.44 -6.89
CA THR A 303 -37.29 42.91 -6.23
C THR A 303 -36.95 43.94 -5.13
N PRO A 304 -37.80 44.96 -4.94
CA PRO A 304 -37.48 46.12 -4.11
C PRO A 304 -38.01 45.96 -2.68
N VAL A 305 -37.19 46.29 -1.68
CA VAL A 305 -37.66 46.59 -0.32
C VAL A 305 -37.65 48.12 -0.14
N THR A 306 -38.86 48.67 -0.28
CA THR A 306 -39.43 49.89 0.34
C THR A 306 -38.49 50.94 0.99
N SER A 307 -38.30 52.07 0.27
CA SER A 307 -38.43 53.51 0.64
C SER A 307 -37.97 54.06 2.02
N PRO A 308 -37.49 55.33 2.12
CA PRO A 308 -37.91 56.48 1.29
C PRO A 308 -36.80 57.37 0.70
N ARG A 309 -36.93 57.60 -0.61
CA ARG A 309 -36.97 58.91 -1.30
C ARG A 309 -36.32 60.11 -0.57
N SER A 310 -35.21 60.58 -1.12
CA SER A 310 -35.01 62.02 -1.34
C SER A 310 -34.39 62.25 -2.72
N SER A 311 -35.24 62.75 -3.59
CA SER A 311 -35.00 63.16 -4.96
C SER A 311 -34.07 64.38 -5.07
N PHE A 312 -33.21 64.34 -6.09
CA PHE A 312 -32.70 65.47 -6.89
C PHE A 312 -31.97 66.62 -6.19
N GLN A 313 -30.65 66.70 -6.40
CA GLN A 313 -30.02 67.91 -6.93
C GLN A 313 -28.69 67.59 -7.63
N ASN A 314 -28.64 67.89 -8.93
CA ASN A 314 -27.41 68.01 -9.70
C ASN A 314 -26.66 69.26 -9.23
N GLY A 315 -25.36 69.11 -8.96
CA GLY A 315 -24.44 70.21 -8.74
C GLY A 315 -23.01 69.73 -8.95
N LEU A 316 -22.47 69.98 -10.14
CA LEU A 316 -21.04 69.90 -10.43
C LEU A 316 -20.28 70.79 -9.44
N SER A 317 -19.55 70.18 -8.51
CA SER A 317 -18.36 70.80 -7.94
C SER A 317 -17.39 69.71 -7.50
N MET A 318 -16.18 69.77 -8.06
CA MET A 318 -15.00 69.08 -7.58
C MET A 318 -14.68 69.57 -6.16
N PRO A 319 -14.37 68.67 -5.20
CA PRO A 319 -13.55 69.04 -4.07
C PRO A 319 -12.13 68.54 -4.33
N ALA A 320 -11.23 69.49 -4.56
CA ALA A 320 -9.83 69.32 -4.19
C ALA A 320 -9.79 69.01 -2.68
N ALA A 321 -9.05 67.99 -2.28
CA ALA A 321 -8.81 67.69 -0.86
C ALA A 321 -7.32 67.71 -0.58
N THR A 322 -6.81 68.93 -0.42
CA THR A 322 -5.79 69.22 0.60
C THR A 322 -6.56 69.40 1.90
N GLN A 323 -6.59 68.39 2.77
CA GLN A 323 -6.83 68.60 4.20
C GLN A 323 -5.95 67.66 5.00
N MET A 324 -5.00 68.28 5.69
CA MET A 324 -4.24 67.72 6.78
C MET A 324 -5.20 67.41 7.93
N VAL A 325 -5.21 66.16 8.38
CA VAL A 325 -5.65 65.80 9.73
C VAL A 325 -4.51 65.04 10.37
N SER A 326 -3.97 65.64 11.42
CA SER A 326 -3.06 65.02 12.37
C SER A 326 -3.77 63.91 13.12
N SER A 327 -3.48 62.68 12.76
CA SER A 327 -3.75 61.50 13.58
C SER A 327 -2.65 60.50 13.27
N GLN A 328 -1.94 60.06 14.32
CA GLN A 328 -0.83 59.11 14.26
C GLN A 328 -1.17 57.99 13.25
N VAL A 329 -0.37 57.89 12.19
CA VAL A 329 -0.53 56.91 11.11
C VAL A 329 -0.28 55.53 11.72
N PRO A 330 -1.28 54.63 11.86
CA PRO A 330 -1.00 53.26 12.24
C PRO A 330 -0.13 52.63 11.15
N GLN A 331 1.07 52.21 11.53
CA GLN A 331 1.98 51.45 10.69
C GLN A 331 1.35 50.09 10.38
N PHE A 332 1.36 49.67 9.12
CA PHE A 332 0.97 48.31 8.76
C PHE A 332 1.96 47.35 9.45
N PRO A 333 1.51 46.42 10.32
CA PRO A 333 2.43 45.51 10.99
C PRO A 333 3.05 44.55 9.95
N LEU A 334 4.36 44.29 10.05
CA LEU A 334 5.11 43.41 9.14
C LEU A 334 4.43 42.04 8.94
N ASN A 335 3.83 41.50 10.00
CA ASN A 335 3.15 40.21 9.98
C ASN A 335 1.85 40.20 9.16
N ALA A 336 1.24 41.36 8.89
CA ALA A 336 0.02 41.45 8.08
C ALA A 336 0.29 41.63 6.58
N ILE A 337 1.55 41.83 6.16
CA ILE A 337 1.92 42.05 4.76
C ILE A 337 1.74 40.77 3.92
N PRO A 338 2.16 39.56 4.36
CA PRO A 338 1.91 38.34 3.62
C PRO A 338 0.41 38.06 3.40
N GLU A 339 -0.41 38.25 4.44
CA GLU A 339 -1.87 38.08 4.36
C GLU A 339 -2.49 39.08 3.37
N LEU A 340 -2.06 40.34 3.41
CA LEU A 340 -2.50 41.37 2.47
C LEU A 340 -2.15 41.01 1.02
N ILE A 341 -0.91 40.60 0.74
CA ILE A 341 -0.46 40.22 -0.60
C ILE A 341 -1.23 38.99 -1.09
N PHE A 342 -1.50 38.02 -0.21
CA PHE A 342 -2.31 36.85 -0.55
C PHE A 342 -3.75 37.22 -0.91
N LYS A 343 -4.42 38.07 -0.11
CA LYS A 343 -5.78 38.53 -0.44
C LYS A 343 -5.81 39.33 -1.76
N ILE A 344 -4.78 40.14 -2.02
CA ILE A 344 -4.63 40.85 -3.30
C ILE A 344 -4.50 39.85 -4.45
N TYR A 345 -3.69 38.80 -4.27
CA TYR A 345 -3.56 37.73 -5.26
C TYR A 345 -4.90 37.05 -5.55
N GLU A 346 -5.62 36.60 -4.52
CA GLU A 346 -6.91 35.91 -4.71
C GLU A 346 -7.89 36.78 -5.50
N LYS A 347 -7.90 38.09 -5.18
CA LYS A 347 -8.81 39.01 -5.85
C LYS A 347 -8.38 39.31 -7.29
N SER A 348 -7.09 39.48 -7.54
CA SER A 348 -6.53 39.59 -8.90
C SER A 348 -6.85 38.36 -9.74
N ARG A 349 -6.69 37.15 -9.17
CA ARG A 349 -7.02 35.86 -9.80
C ARG A 349 -8.49 35.78 -10.19
N ILE A 350 -9.41 36.20 -9.33
CA ILE A 350 -10.86 36.23 -9.64
C ILE A 350 -11.15 37.16 -10.82
N TYR A 351 -10.53 38.35 -10.85
CA TYR A 351 -10.72 39.29 -11.94
C TYR A 351 -10.09 38.84 -13.26
N TYR A 352 -8.93 38.20 -13.23
CA TYR A 352 -8.38 37.59 -14.44
C TYR A 352 -9.26 36.44 -14.94
N LYS A 353 -9.76 35.56 -14.05
CA LYS A 353 -10.69 34.49 -14.44
C LYS A 353 -12.00 35.03 -15.02
N SER A 354 -12.54 36.14 -14.52
CA SER A 354 -13.79 36.71 -15.03
C SER A 354 -13.68 37.25 -16.46
N THR A 355 -12.46 37.57 -16.93
CA THR A 355 -12.21 38.00 -18.31
C THR A 355 -12.14 36.85 -19.33
N LEU A 356 -12.08 35.59 -18.88
CA LEU A 356 -12.05 34.42 -19.78
C LEU A 356 -13.40 34.15 -20.46
N GLY A 357 -14.52 34.58 -19.85
CA GLY A 357 -15.88 34.33 -20.34
C GLY A 357 -16.55 35.50 -21.08
N ILE A 358 -15.92 36.68 -21.11
CA ILE A 358 -16.48 37.91 -21.68
C ILE A 358 -15.69 38.26 -22.95
N ASN A 359 -16.37 38.74 -24.00
CA ASN A 359 -15.86 39.27 -25.28
C ASN A 359 -14.33 39.21 -25.51
N ASN A 360 -13.92 38.61 -26.65
CA ASN A 360 -12.53 38.35 -27.05
C ASN A 360 -11.54 39.56 -27.05
N GLU A 361 -12.03 40.78 -26.83
CA GLU A 361 -11.24 42.03 -26.85
C GLU A 361 -10.46 42.30 -25.54
N ASP A 362 -10.96 41.85 -24.38
CA ASP A 362 -10.39 42.11 -23.05
C ASP A 362 -9.87 40.84 -22.34
N ARG A 363 -9.63 39.75 -23.09
CA ARG A 363 -9.07 38.50 -22.56
C ARG A 363 -7.62 38.71 -22.09
N VAL A 364 -7.28 38.24 -20.89
CA VAL A 364 -5.88 38.22 -20.42
C VAL A 364 -5.05 37.30 -21.32
N PRO A 365 -3.88 37.75 -21.80
CA PRO A 365 -2.93 36.85 -22.43
C PRO A 365 -2.45 35.78 -21.44
N GLN A 366 -2.40 34.53 -21.88
CA GLN A 366 -1.97 33.41 -21.04
C GLN A 366 -0.54 33.61 -20.50
N THR A 367 0.34 34.28 -21.27
CA THR A 367 1.69 34.64 -20.82
C THR A 367 1.66 35.50 -19.56
N VAL A 368 0.86 36.56 -19.57
CA VAL A 368 0.70 37.49 -18.44
C VAL A 368 0.15 36.77 -17.21
N LEU A 369 -0.88 35.95 -17.39
CA LEU A 369 -1.49 35.19 -16.29
C LEU A 369 -0.48 34.20 -15.68
N SER A 370 0.25 33.46 -16.52
CA SER A 370 1.23 32.47 -16.08
C SER A 370 2.38 33.13 -15.30
N GLU A 371 2.88 34.26 -15.81
CA GLU A 371 3.95 35.02 -15.15
C GLU A 371 3.48 35.67 -13.85
N SER A 372 2.27 36.22 -13.82
CA SER A 372 1.67 36.73 -12.58
C SER A 372 1.65 35.65 -11.51
N ILE A 373 1.09 34.47 -11.81
CA ILE A 373 1.04 33.35 -10.85
C ILE A 373 2.45 32.96 -10.38
N LEU A 374 3.43 32.89 -11.29
CA LEU A 374 4.82 32.60 -10.92
C LEU A 374 5.44 33.66 -10.00
N ARG A 375 5.18 34.96 -10.23
CA ARG A 375 5.64 36.04 -9.35
C ARG A 375 5.11 35.86 -7.92
N TYR A 376 3.81 35.56 -7.78
CA TYR A 376 3.22 35.30 -6.46
C TYR A 376 3.76 34.03 -5.82
N ILE A 377 3.99 32.96 -6.58
CA ILE A 377 4.64 31.74 -6.07
C ILE A 377 6.06 32.07 -5.56
N LYS A 378 6.84 32.86 -6.30
CA LYS A 378 8.19 33.29 -5.87
C LYS A 378 8.18 34.19 -4.63
N PHE A 379 7.07 34.85 -4.32
CA PHE A 379 6.89 35.55 -3.05
C PHE A 379 6.49 34.59 -1.91
N LEU A 380 5.52 33.70 -2.16
CA LEU A 380 4.98 32.81 -1.13
C LEU A 380 5.98 31.74 -0.67
N VAL A 381 6.84 31.22 -1.56
CA VAL A 381 7.76 30.12 -1.24
C VAL A 381 8.85 30.49 -0.22
N PRO A 382 9.55 31.64 -0.32
CA PRO A 382 10.49 32.06 0.72
C PRO A 382 9.80 32.36 2.05
N VAL A 383 8.62 33.01 2.02
CA VAL A 383 7.82 33.30 3.22
C VAL A 383 7.34 32.02 3.90
N ALA A 384 6.94 31.03 3.11
CA ALA A 384 6.56 29.69 3.56
C ALA A 384 7.66 28.95 4.30
N ILE A 385 8.90 29.03 3.80
CA ILE A 385 10.04 28.27 4.32
C ILE A 385 10.47 28.80 5.68
N GLU A 386 10.51 30.13 5.85
CA GLU A 386 10.94 30.78 7.10
C GLU A 386 9.77 30.99 8.08
N GLY A 387 8.52 30.94 7.61
CA GLY A 387 7.30 31.09 8.42
C GLY A 387 6.95 32.54 8.80
N GLU A 388 7.90 33.47 8.73
CA GLU A 388 7.71 34.90 9.00
C GLU A 388 8.40 35.77 7.94
N LEU A 389 7.90 37.00 7.75
CA LEU A 389 8.50 37.96 6.82
C LEU A 389 9.67 38.68 7.50
N ASN A 390 10.88 38.13 7.36
CA ASN A 390 12.13 38.70 7.87
C ASN A 390 12.92 39.46 6.78
N PHE A 391 13.89 40.28 7.20
CA PHE A 391 14.75 41.03 6.28
C PHE A 391 15.51 40.13 5.29
N ASP A 392 15.93 38.93 5.74
CA ASP A 392 16.60 37.94 4.87
C ASP A 392 15.66 37.37 3.80
N VAL A 393 14.38 37.17 4.13
CA VAL A 393 13.34 36.75 3.16
C VAL A 393 13.10 37.86 2.14
N LEU A 394 13.04 39.12 2.59
CA LEU A 394 12.90 40.28 1.71
C LEU A 394 14.10 40.40 0.76
N ASN A 395 15.33 40.19 1.25
CA ASN A 395 16.53 40.18 0.41
C ASN A 395 16.50 39.03 -0.62
N ASN A 396 16.03 37.84 -0.23
CA ASN A 396 15.83 36.74 -1.18
C ASN A 396 14.80 37.09 -2.28
N ILE A 397 13.70 37.75 -1.93
CA ILE A 397 12.66 38.09 -2.91
C ILE A 397 13.13 39.18 -3.89
N ILE A 398 13.90 40.16 -3.41
CA ILE A 398 14.34 41.33 -4.20
C ILE A 398 15.59 41.02 -5.03
N TYR A 399 16.63 40.47 -4.38
CA TYR A 399 17.98 40.23 -4.92
C TYR A 399 18.29 38.75 -5.18
N SER A 400 17.33 37.83 -4.96
CA SER A 400 17.54 36.38 -5.16
C SER A 400 18.67 35.78 -4.30
N SER A 401 19.07 36.42 -3.20
CA SER A 401 20.15 35.97 -2.32
C SER A 401 19.81 34.65 -1.61
N PRO A 402 20.75 33.70 -1.46
CA PRO A 402 20.47 32.41 -0.83
C PRO A 402 20.05 32.57 0.64
N LEU A 403 18.93 31.93 1.04
CA LEU A 403 18.45 31.92 2.42
C LEU A 403 19.45 31.18 3.34
N THR A 404 19.75 31.76 4.51
CA THR A 404 20.87 31.32 5.35
C THR A 404 20.56 30.10 6.24
N THR A 405 19.28 29.72 6.45
CA THR A 405 18.92 28.52 7.23
C THR A 405 17.51 27.99 6.88
N PRO A 406 17.36 26.92 6.09
CA PRO A 406 16.04 26.35 5.82
C PRO A 406 15.56 25.49 7.00
N GLN A 407 14.92 26.08 8.01
CA GLN A 407 14.25 25.33 9.08
C GLN A 407 12.84 24.89 8.65
N ILE A 408 12.75 23.97 7.69
CA ILE A 408 11.48 23.31 7.36
C ILE A 408 11.27 22.15 8.37
N GLU A 409 10.87 22.50 9.60
CA GLU A 409 10.39 21.54 10.62
C GLU A 409 8.94 21.83 11.09
N ARG A 410 8.27 22.84 10.53
CA ARG A 410 6.87 23.13 10.89
C ARG A 410 5.88 22.39 9.96
N ASP A 411 4.96 21.65 10.58
CA ASP A 411 3.75 21.08 9.95
C ASP A 411 2.69 22.17 9.58
N ASP A 412 2.91 23.42 10.01
CA ASP A 412 2.02 24.58 9.79
C ASP A 412 2.36 25.35 8.50
N PHE A 413 2.57 24.65 7.39
CA PHE A 413 2.72 25.30 6.08
C PHE A 413 1.57 24.90 5.15
N ASP A 414 0.85 25.89 4.59
CA ASP A 414 -0.26 25.72 3.64
C ASP A 414 0.23 25.21 2.27
N ALA A 415 0.89 24.06 2.26
CA ALA A 415 1.33 23.36 1.06
C ALA A 415 0.15 23.06 0.12
N ALA A 416 -1.06 22.91 0.66
CA ALA A 416 -2.29 22.76 -0.10
C ALA A 416 -2.56 23.97 -1.01
N GLU A 417 -2.36 25.18 -0.50
CA GLU A 417 -2.61 26.42 -1.23
C GLU A 417 -1.58 26.59 -2.35
N ILE A 418 -0.28 26.50 -2.07
CA ILE A 418 0.74 26.55 -3.13
C ILE A 418 0.51 25.44 -4.17
N CYS A 419 0.09 24.25 -3.76
CA CYS A 419 -0.26 23.19 -4.69
C CYS A 419 -1.46 23.55 -5.59
N GLU A 420 -2.49 24.25 -5.09
CA GLU A 420 -3.59 24.76 -5.90
C GLU A 420 -3.10 25.83 -6.89
N LEU A 421 -2.26 26.77 -6.43
CA LEU A 421 -1.67 27.82 -7.28
C LEU A 421 -0.89 27.22 -8.44
N THR A 422 -0.01 26.26 -8.15
CA THR A 422 0.78 25.56 -9.17
C THR A 422 -0.10 24.79 -10.16
N ALA A 423 -1.24 24.23 -9.72
CA ALA A 423 -2.17 23.54 -10.62
C ALA A 423 -2.88 24.50 -11.58
N THR A 424 -3.18 25.73 -11.16
CA THR A 424 -3.80 26.74 -12.05
C THR A 424 -2.89 27.18 -13.20
N LEU A 425 -1.56 27.08 -13.03
CA LEU A 425 -0.58 27.45 -14.05
C LEU A 425 -0.63 26.54 -15.30
N PHE A 426 -0.80 25.23 -15.09
CA PHE A 426 -0.79 24.21 -16.16
C PHE A 426 -2.19 23.96 -16.77
N GLY A 427 -3.01 25.01 -16.87
CA GLY A 427 -4.35 24.95 -17.46
C GLY A 427 -4.35 24.60 -18.97
N PRO A 428 -5.53 24.42 -19.59
CA PRO A 428 -5.66 23.97 -20.98
C PRO A 428 -4.97 24.90 -22.00
N GLU A 429 -4.90 26.20 -21.69
CA GLU A 429 -4.31 27.25 -22.54
C GLU A 429 -2.77 27.31 -22.45
N PHE A 430 -2.15 26.55 -21.54
CA PHE A 430 -0.69 26.49 -21.39
C PHE A 430 0.00 25.95 -22.65
N LYS A 431 -0.67 25.07 -23.42
CA LYS A 431 -0.15 24.53 -24.68
C LYS A 431 0.00 25.58 -25.77
N ASP A 432 -0.78 26.66 -25.70
CA ASP A 432 -0.79 27.75 -26.69
C ASP A 432 0.38 28.73 -26.49
N LEU A 433 1.18 28.56 -25.43
CA LEU A 433 2.35 29.38 -25.15
C LEU A 433 3.54 29.04 -26.07
N PRO A 434 4.37 30.04 -26.42
CA PRO A 434 5.63 29.82 -27.13
C PRO A 434 6.50 28.77 -26.41
N LEU A 435 7.20 27.95 -27.20
CA LEU A 435 7.99 26.82 -26.69
C LEU A 435 9.03 27.28 -25.63
N GLN A 436 9.72 28.39 -25.88
CA GLN A 436 10.71 28.96 -24.97
C GLN A 436 10.09 29.47 -23.65
N ALA A 437 8.89 30.05 -23.70
CA ALA A 437 8.14 30.44 -22.52
C ALA A 437 7.72 29.20 -21.71
N ARG A 438 7.26 28.13 -22.37
CA ARG A 438 6.94 26.85 -21.71
C ARG A 438 8.17 26.24 -21.01
N CYS A 439 9.31 26.17 -21.70
CA CYS A 439 10.56 25.67 -21.12
C CYS A 439 11.01 26.49 -19.91
N SER A 440 10.93 27.82 -19.99
CA SER A 440 11.29 28.71 -18.88
C SER A 440 10.36 28.52 -17.68
N ILE A 441 9.05 28.41 -17.90
CA ILE A 441 8.07 28.13 -16.85
C ILE A 441 8.32 26.76 -16.21
N TYR A 442 8.60 25.71 -16.99
CA TYR A 442 8.94 24.39 -16.44
C TYR A 442 10.19 24.43 -15.58
N ASN A 443 11.27 25.09 -16.02
CA ASN A 443 12.50 25.23 -15.24
C ASN A 443 12.24 25.89 -13.88
N GLU A 444 11.50 26.99 -13.86
CA GLU A 444 11.18 27.72 -12.62
C GLU A 444 10.33 26.89 -11.68
N MET A 445 9.34 26.18 -12.23
CA MET A 445 8.49 25.30 -11.44
C MET A 445 9.25 24.08 -10.89
N ILE A 446 10.25 23.58 -11.60
CA ILE A 446 11.14 22.52 -11.09
C ILE A 446 11.92 23.05 -9.88
N VAL A 447 12.49 24.25 -9.97
CA VAL A 447 13.23 24.90 -8.86
C VAL A 447 12.33 25.13 -7.65
N VAL A 448 11.13 25.68 -7.86
CA VAL A 448 10.15 25.90 -6.78
C VAL A 448 9.77 24.59 -6.09
N ASN A 449 9.41 23.56 -6.85
CA ASN A 449 9.03 22.27 -6.26
C ASN A 449 10.22 21.60 -5.54
N TYR A 450 11.44 21.84 -6.00
CA TYR A 450 12.65 21.37 -5.32
C TYR A 450 12.86 22.10 -3.98
N GLN A 451 12.71 23.42 -3.93
CA GLN A 451 12.78 24.21 -2.68
C GLN A 451 11.73 23.76 -1.66
N LEU A 452 10.53 23.42 -2.12
CA LEU A 452 9.43 22.90 -1.29
C LEU A 452 9.57 21.41 -0.92
N LYS A 453 10.69 20.74 -1.27
CA LYS A 453 10.92 19.29 -1.07
C LYS A 453 9.87 18.38 -1.77
N LEU A 454 9.13 18.89 -2.76
CA LEU A 454 8.13 18.16 -3.55
C LEU A 454 8.78 17.38 -4.72
N ASN A 455 9.70 16.47 -4.39
CA ASN A 455 10.57 15.76 -5.33
C ASN A 455 9.82 14.98 -6.44
N ARG A 456 8.60 14.50 -6.17
CA ARG A 456 7.79 13.78 -7.18
C ARG A 456 7.20 14.72 -8.23
N LYS A 457 6.78 15.92 -7.82
CA LYS A 457 6.25 16.92 -8.75
C LYS A 457 7.36 17.50 -9.62
N SER A 458 8.53 17.79 -9.02
CA SER A 458 9.70 18.22 -9.80
C SER A 458 10.10 17.17 -10.84
N ALA A 459 10.08 15.88 -10.48
CA ALA A 459 10.36 14.80 -11.42
C ALA A 459 9.36 14.75 -12.58
N LEU A 460 8.06 14.88 -12.31
CA LEU A 460 7.05 14.92 -13.38
C LEU A 460 7.28 16.08 -14.35
N LEU A 461 7.59 17.28 -13.83
CA LEU A 461 7.89 18.45 -14.64
C LEU A 461 9.18 18.30 -15.45
N ILE A 462 10.21 17.64 -14.90
CA ILE A 462 11.44 17.30 -15.64
C ILE A 462 11.11 16.35 -16.81
N ASN A 463 10.24 15.35 -16.62
CA ASN A 463 9.85 14.45 -17.70
C ASN A 463 9.16 15.20 -18.85
N GLU A 464 8.20 16.09 -18.54
CA GLU A 464 7.51 16.91 -19.53
C GLU A 464 8.49 17.87 -20.25
N LEU A 465 9.45 18.44 -19.52
CA LEU A 465 10.50 19.28 -20.11
C LEU A 465 11.38 18.49 -21.08
N ILE A 466 11.79 17.26 -20.73
CA ILE A 466 12.58 16.40 -21.61
C ILE A 466 11.76 16.05 -22.87
N GLU A 467 10.48 15.75 -22.75
CA GLU A 467 9.59 15.52 -23.90
C GLU A 467 9.55 16.72 -24.84
N LEU A 468 9.34 17.92 -24.30
CA LEU A 468 9.35 19.16 -25.08
C LEU A 468 10.69 19.41 -25.79
N ILE A 469 11.81 19.13 -25.12
CA ILE A 469 13.15 19.31 -25.71
C ILE A 469 13.42 18.27 -26.80
N LEU A 470 12.99 17.01 -26.60
CA LEU A 470 13.13 15.95 -27.60
C LEU A 470 12.30 16.25 -28.85
N GLU A 471 11.08 16.75 -28.69
CA GLU A 471 10.18 17.16 -29.79
C GLU A 471 10.65 18.43 -30.52
N SER A 472 11.44 19.28 -29.86
CA SER A 472 11.92 20.53 -30.45
C SER A 472 13.24 20.42 -31.20
N GLU A 473 13.40 21.20 -32.28
CA GLU A 473 14.67 21.39 -33.00
C GLU A 473 15.59 22.45 -32.34
N LEU A 474 15.22 23.00 -31.18
CA LEU A 474 15.90 24.13 -30.52
C LEU A 474 17.38 23.88 -30.18
N LEU A 475 17.79 22.62 -30.03
CA LEU A 475 19.16 22.26 -29.66
C LEU A 475 20.17 22.37 -30.81
N ASP A 476 19.72 22.62 -32.06
CA ASP A 476 20.64 22.83 -33.17
C ASP A 476 21.26 24.25 -33.17
N THR A 477 20.73 25.20 -32.39
CA THR A 477 21.09 26.64 -32.57
C THR A 477 21.52 27.42 -31.33
N SER A 478 21.68 26.84 -30.14
CA SER A 478 22.26 27.62 -29.04
C SER A 478 23.15 26.82 -28.09
N ASN A 479 24.45 27.15 -28.19
CA ASN A 479 25.46 27.17 -27.14
C ASN A 479 25.58 25.94 -26.22
N SER A 480 26.78 25.35 -26.26
CA SER A 480 27.36 24.46 -25.25
C SER A 480 27.39 25.10 -23.84
N TYR A 481 26.25 25.25 -23.20
CA TYR A 481 26.19 25.29 -21.75
C TYR A 481 26.25 23.84 -21.30
N VAL A 482 27.48 23.32 -21.20
CA VAL A 482 27.74 22.12 -20.41
C VAL A 482 27.48 22.52 -18.97
N CYS A 483 26.22 22.43 -18.54
CA CYS A 483 25.90 22.56 -17.14
C CYS A 483 26.57 21.38 -16.45
N GLN A 484 27.62 21.64 -15.66
CA GLN A 484 28.31 20.60 -14.88
C GLN A 484 27.35 19.83 -13.97
N GLU A 485 26.18 20.42 -13.68
CA GLU A 485 25.10 19.87 -12.88
C GLU A 485 24.08 19.02 -13.66
N LEU A 486 24.23 18.86 -14.98
CA LEU A 486 23.30 18.06 -15.77
C LEU A 486 23.32 16.57 -15.36
N PRO A 487 24.47 15.91 -15.13
CA PRO A 487 24.50 14.54 -14.64
C PRO A 487 23.88 14.41 -13.24
N THR A 488 24.09 15.37 -12.34
CA THR A 488 23.48 15.36 -11.00
C THR A 488 21.97 15.54 -11.05
N LEU A 489 21.47 16.37 -11.97
CA LEU A 489 20.03 16.53 -12.19
C LEU A 489 19.40 15.25 -12.77
N MET A 490 20.06 14.61 -13.75
CA MET A 490 19.59 13.35 -14.34
C MET A 490 19.64 12.20 -13.35
N ASP A 491 20.65 12.17 -12.47
CA ASP A 491 20.74 11.19 -11.39
C ASP A 491 19.65 11.44 -10.33
N PHE A 492 19.36 12.70 -9.97
CA PHE A 492 18.23 13.06 -9.11
C PHE A 492 16.89 12.64 -9.73
N PHE A 493 16.68 12.93 -11.02
CA PHE A 493 15.50 12.52 -11.77
C PHE A 493 15.34 10.99 -11.76
N CYS A 494 16.40 10.24 -12.05
CA CYS A 494 16.38 8.78 -11.95
C CYS A 494 16.04 8.31 -10.52
N LYS A 495 16.67 8.88 -9.48
CA LYS A 495 16.40 8.55 -8.07
C LYS A 495 14.93 8.78 -7.68
N THR A 496 14.31 9.88 -8.15
CA THR A 496 12.90 10.16 -7.85
C THR A 496 11.92 9.16 -8.46
N TYR A 497 12.24 8.58 -9.61
CA TYR A 497 11.49 7.46 -10.21
C TYR A 497 11.88 6.09 -9.64
N GLY A 498 12.72 6.06 -8.59
CA GLY A 498 13.17 4.83 -7.93
C GLY A 498 14.22 4.06 -8.73
N ILE A 499 14.92 4.72 -9.67
CA ILE A 499 16.04 4.14 -10.41
C ILE A 499 17.31 4.51 -9.65
N ASN A 500 17.93 3.52 -9.01
CA ASN A 500 19.22 3.74 -8.34
C ASN A 500 20.33 3.77 -9.40
N VAL A 501 21.09 4.87 -9.41
CA VAL A 501 22.14 5.13 -10.41
C VAL A 501 23.55 4.92 -9.82
N GLU A 502 23.66 4.77 -8.50
CA GLU A 502 24.93 4.76 -7.76
C GLU A 502 25.53 3.36 -7.56
N ASP A 503 24.72 2.31 -7.68
CA ASP A 503 25.17 0.92 -7.48
C ASP A 503 24.88 0.05 -8.71
N ASN A 504 25.86 -0.71 -9.18
CA ASN A 504 25.69 -1.83 -10.12
C ASN A 504 24.88 -3.01 -9.51
N VAL A 505 24.12 -2.74 -8.45
CA VAL A 505 23.29 -3.68 -7.71
C VAL A 505 21.85 -3.53 -8.21
N PRO A 506 21.18 -4.61 -8.65
CA PRO A 506 19.78 -4.56 -9.04
C PRO A 506 18.93 -4.00 -7.89
N THR A 507 18.19 -2.93 -8.16
CA THR A 507 17.26 -2.34 -7.20
C THR A 507 16.14 -3.35 -6.89
N ILE A 508 15.74 -3.46 -5.62
CA ILE A 508 14.83 -4.46 -5.04
C ILE A 508 13.38 -4.40 -5.59
N LEU A 509 13.03 -3.39 -6.39
CA LEU A 509 11.71 -3.29 -7.03
C LEU A 509 11.73 -3.87 -8.45
N PRO A 510 10.67 -4.60 -8.87
CA PRO A 510 10.55 -5.02 -10.27
C PRO A 510 10.57 -3.77 -11.16
N PRO A 511 11.38 -3.76 -12.24
CA PRO A 511 11.43 -2.63 -13.16
C PRO A 511 10.01 -2.37 -13.68
N SER A 512 9.60 -1.11 -13.75
CA SER A 512 8.30 -0.75 -14.33
C SER A 512 8.45 -0.34 -15.79
N SER A 513 7.37 -0.52 -16.58
CA SER A 513 7.31 0.02 -17.95
C SER A 513 7.52 1.54 -17.98
N ILE A 514 7.13 2.24 -16.90
CA ILE A 514 7.33 3.68 -16.73
C ILE A 514 8.83 3.98 -16.58
N GLN A 515 9.53 3.30 -15.69
CA GLN A 515 10.98 3.46 -15.50
C GLN A 515 11.77 3.15 -16.78
N LYS A 516 11.38 2.11 -17.53
CA LYS A 516 11.95 1.82 -18.86
C LYS A 516 11.80 3.03 -19.79
N LYS A 517 10.58 3.55 -19.96
CA LYS A 517 10.30 4.70 -20.83
C LYS A 517 11.11 5.92 -20.41
N VAL A 518 11.24 6.15 -19.10
CA VAL A 518 12.04 7.24 -18.54
C VAL A 518 13.52 7.07 -18.89
N LEU A 519 14.10 5.89 -18.69
CA LEU A 519 15.52 5.67 -19.00
C LEU A 519 15.83 5.77 -20.50
N PHE A 520 14.94 5.28 -21.37
CA PHE A 520 15.08 5.46 -22.82
C PHE A 520 15.01 6.94 -23.22
N LYS A 521 14.14 7.74 -22.58
CA LYS A 521 14.11 9.20 -22.80
C LYS A 521 15.39 9.86 -22.34
N VAL A 522 15.91 9.49 -21.17
CA VAL A 522 17.20 10.02 -20.66
C VAL A 522 18.35 9.62 -21.59
N LEU A 523 18.38 8.37 -22.08
CA LEU A 523 19.38 7.90 -23.04
C LEU A 523 19.34 8.70 -24.34
N ARG A 524 18.15 8.89 -24.92
CA ARG A 524 17.94 9.69 -26.15
C ARG A 524 18.27 11.17 -25.94
N PHE A 525 17.94 11.71 -24.76
CA PHE A 525 18.30 13.08 -24.38
C PHE A 525 19.82 13.23 -24.28
N CYS A 526 20.50 12.31 -23.60
CA CYS A 526 21.97 12.31 -23.48
C CYS A 526 22.66 12.14 -24.83
N GLN A 527 22.07 11.35 -25.74
CA GLN A 527 22.54 11.20 -27.12
C GLN A 527 22.38 12.51 -27.90
N LYS A 528 21.23 13.19 -27.79
CA LYS A 528 20.97 14.49 -28.44
C LYS A 528 21.90 15.59 -27.90
N VAL A 529 22.21 15.56 -26.60
CA VAL A 529 23.13 16.50 -25.93
C VAL A 529 24.62 16.07 -26.07
N LYS A 530 24.90 14.92 -26.69
CA LYS A 530 26.25 14.36 -26.96
C LYS A 530 27.12 14.08 -25.72
N TYR A 531 26.54 13.52 -24.65
CA TYR A 531 27.28 13.18 -23.43
C TYR A 531 27.56 11.67 -23.31
N ILE A 532 28.73 11.22 -23.78
CA ILE A 532 29.07 9.79 -24.01
C ILE A 532 29.15 8.97 -22.71
N SER A 533 29.71 9.52 -21.62
CA SER A 533 29.88 8.77 -20.37
C SER A 533 28.54 8.41 -19.71
N SER A 534 27.54 9.30 -19.76
CA SER A 534 26.18 8.97 -19.30
C SER A 534 25.45 7.99 -20.22
N VAL A 535 25.74 8.00 -21.53
CA VAL A 535 25.15 7.02 -22.46
C VAL A 535 25.57 5.59 -22.10
N ILE A 536 26.85 5.37 -21.81
CA ILE A 536 27.36 4.07 -21.36
C ILE A 536 26.76 3.70 -19.99
N LYS A 537 26.69 4.66 -19.05
CA LYS A 537 26.12 4.45 -17.70
C LYS A 537 24.65 4.03 -17.76
N TYR A 538 23.80 4.81 -18.42
CA TYR A 538 22.36 4.53 -18.52
C TYR A 538 22.08 3.33 -19.44
N GLY A 539 22.85 3.13 -20.52
CA GLY A 539 22.77 1.93 -21.36
C GLY A 539 23.11 0.65 -20.59
N SER A 540 24.14 0.67 -19.74
CA SER A 540 24.46 -0.47 -18.87
C SER A 540 23.32 -0.75 -17.89
N ILE A 541 22.73 0.29 -17.28
CA ILE A 541 21.59 0.14 -16.38
C ILE A 541 20.37 -0.47 -17.10
N LEU A 542 20.11 -0.10 -18.37
CA LEU A 542 19.07 -0.74 -19.19
C LEU A 542 19.29 -2.25 -19.32
N LEU A 543 20.49 -2.67 -19.73
CA LEU A 543 20.82 -4.08 -19.93
C LEU A 543 20.86 -4.89 -18.61
N THR A 544 21.29 -4.29 -17.51
CA THR A 544 21.33 -4.95 -16.19
C THR A 544 19.93 -5.10 -15.58
N SER A 545 19.16 -4.00 -15.50
CA SER A 545 17.96 -3.93 -14.67
C SER A 545 16.63 -4.00 -15.44
N PHE A 546 16.60 -3.69 -16.75
CA PHE A 546 15.36 -3.66 -17.55
C PHE A 546 15.26 -4.80 -18.59
N LYS A 547 16.16 -5.79 -18.56
CA LYS A 547 16.21 -6.90 -19.55
C LYS A 547 14.91 -7.69 -19.73
N THR A 548 14.04 -7.74 -18.71
CA THR A 548 12.78 -8.49 -18.75
C THR A 548 11.63 -7.74 -19.45
N ILE A 549 11.76 -6.42 -19.65
CA ILE A 549 10.70 -5.54 -20.21
C ILE A 549 11.09 -4.99 -21.58
N MET A 550 12.37 -5.06 -21.94
CA MET A 550 12.85 -4.68 -23.27
C MET A 550 12.54 -5.76 -24.30
N SER A 551 12.13 -5.35 -25.51
CA SER A 551 12.02 -6.24 -26.67
C SER A 551 13.40 -6.69 -27.15
N ASP A 552 13.45 -7.75 -27.96
CA ASP A 552 14.70 -8.24 -28.53
C ASP A 552 15.37 -7.18 -29.43
N GLU A 553 14.58 -6.39 -30.16
CA GLU A 553 15.06 -5.29 -31.02
C GLU A 553 15.65 -4.13 -30.19
N GLU A 554 14.98 -3.73 -29.11
CA GLU A 554 15.47 -2.69 -28.20
C GLU A 554 16.77 -3.11 -27.48
N GLN A 555 16.92 -4.40 -27.16
CA GLN A 555 18.14 -4.93 -26.54
C GLN A 555 19.33 -4.90 -27.51
N LEU A 556 19.08 -5.16 -28.79
CA LEU A 556 20.09 -5.06 -29.85
C LEU A 556 20.48 -3.60 -30.10
N GLU A 557 19.50 -2.68 -30.17
CA GLU A 557 19.75 -1.24 -30.34
C GLU A 557 20.66 -0.70 -29.22
N VAL A 558 20.34 -1.00 -27.96
CA VAL A 558 21.16 -0.57 -26.81
C VAL A 558 22.55 -1.21 -26.84
N HIS A 559 22.65 -2.49 -27.21
CA HIS A 559 23.93 -3.18 -27.33
C HIS A 559 24.82 -2.58 -28.44
N GLU A 560 24.26 -2.25 -29.60
CA GLU A 560 24.98 -1.58 -30.70
C GLU A 560 25.44 -0.18 -30.31
N ILE A 561 24.60 0.59 -29.62
CA ILE A 561 24.96 1.92 -29.09
C ILE A 561 26.12 1.81 -28.10
N ILE A 562 26.12 0.82 -27.21
CA ILE A 562 27.20 0.60 -26.25
C ILE A 562 28.49 0.14 -26.94
N MET A 563 28.40 -0.84 -27.85
CA MET A 563 29.57 -1.40 -28.53
C MET A 563 30.25 -0.40 -29.48
N SER A 564 29.48 0.45 -30.16
CA SER A 564 30.04 1.51 -31.02
C SER A 564 30.83 2.56 -30.23
N HIS A 565 30.39 2.91 -29.02
CA HIS A 565 31.07 3.91 -28.18
C HIS A 565 32.14 3.31 -27.24
N LEU A 566 32.14 1.99 -27.03
CA LEU A 566 33.17 1.25 -26.25
C LEU A 566 34.50 1.10 -27.00
N ALA A 567 34.47 1.07 -28.34
CA ALA A 567 35.68 0.97 -29.16
C ALA A 567 36.64 2.17 -28.98
N ASP A 568 36.09 3.34 -28.63
CA ASP A 568 36.82 4.60 -28.51
C ASP A 568 37.33 4.90 -27.07
N GLN A 569 37.01 4.05 -26.08
CA GLN A 569 37.33 4.27 -24.67
C GLN A 569 38.59 3.52 -24.21
N LYS A 570 39.40 4.16 -23.36
CA LYS A 570 40.60 3.55 -22.73
C LYS A 570 40.28 2.67 -21.51
N GLU A 571 39.17 2.92 -20.84
CA GLU A 571 38.73 2.15 -19.66
C GLU A 571 37.58 1.20 -20.01
N LYS A 572 37.75 -0.09 -19.71
CA LYS A 572 36.76 -1.13 -19.97
C LYS A 572 35.84 -1.28 -18.75
N PRO A 573 34.52 -1.11 -18.89
CA PRO A 573 33.58 -1.29 -17.78
C PRO A 573 33.45 -2.76 -17.35
N ALA A 574 32.87 -2.96 -16.17
CA ALA A 574 32.46 -4.28 -15.70
C ALA A 574 31.33 -4.84 -16.59
N TYR A 575 31.26 -6.17 -16.70
CA TYR A 575 30.19 -6.79 -17.49
C TYR A 575 28.84 -6.58 -16.81
N TRP A 576 27.83 -6.18 -17.59
CA TRP A 576 26.53 -5.69 -17.12
C TRP A 576 25.59 -6.77 -16.57
N ASP A 577 25.83 -8.07 -16.80
CA ASP A 577 25.03 -9.13 -16.19
C ASP A 577 25.76 -9.79 -15.01
N PRO A 578 25.42 -9.42 -13.76
CA PRO A 578 25.99 -10.06 -12.57
C PRO A 578 25.51 -11.50 -12.39
N LEU A 579 24.46 -11.93 -13.11
CA LEU A 579 23.81 -13.23 -12.99
C LEU A 579 24.18 -14.23 -14.10
N ILE A 580 25.34 -14.05 -14.74
CA ILE A 580 25.82 -15.02 -15.74
C ILE A 580 25.98 -16.42 -15.13
N VAL A 581 26.39 -16.49 -13.86
CA VAL A 581 26.43 -17.72 -13.05
C VAL A 581 25.09 -17.87 -12.33
N GLN A 582 24.25 -18.77 -12.82
CA GLN A 582 22.94 -19.01 -12.22
C GLN A 582 23.02 -19.89 -10.99
N ASP A 583 23.85 -20.92 -11.02
CA ASP A 583 24.00 -21.85 -9.92
C ASP A 583 25.36 -22.54 -9.98
N LEU A 584 25.83 -22.92 -8.80
CA LEU A 584 26.99 -23.77 -8.60
C LEU A 584 26.51 -24.84 -7.61
N ASP A 585 26.03 -25.94 -8.16
CA ASP A 585 25.53 -27.05 -7.36
C ASP A 585 26.73 -27.90 -6.99
N ILE A 586 27.19 -27.80 -5.73
CA ILE A 586 28.15 -28.73 -5.14
C ILE A 586 27.35 -29.83 -4.46
N PHE A 587 27.49 -31.06 -4.94
CA PHE A 587 26.79 -32.21 -4.40
C PHE A 587 27.56 -32.72 -3.18
N SER A 588 27.16 -32.26 -1.99
CA SER A 588 27.63 -32.78 -0.70
C SER A 588 26.78 -33.97 -0.25
N ASN A 589 27.41 -34.97 0.38
CA ASN A 589 26.69 -36.08 1.01
C ASN A 589 26.18 -35.68 2.40
N MET A 590 24.87 -35.42 2.51
CA MET A 590 24.07 -35.19 3.73
C MET A 590 24.57 -34.05 4.68
N ASN A 591 23.70 -33.05 4.90
CA ASN A 591 23.84 -31.89 5.83
C ASN A 591 24.90 -30.84 5.46
N ASP A 592 25.09 -30.50 4.18
CA ASP A 592 26.04 -29.46 3.72
C ASP A 592 27.45 -29.63 4.29
N CYS A 593 27.79 -30.89 4.59
CA CYS A 593 29.07 -31.27 5.11
C CYS A 593 29.78 -32.09 4.05
N LEU A 594 31.01 -31.72 3.74
CA LEU A 594 31.87 -32.61 2.99
C LEU A 594 32.56 -33.52 3.98
N VAL A 595 32.74 -34.78 3.63
CA VAL A 595 33.58 -35.66 4.45
C VAL A 595 34.99 -35.52 3.90
N GLN A 596 35.96 -35.37 4.79
CA GLN A 596 37.35 -35.33 4.38
C GLN A 596 37.66 -36.53 3.46
N ASN A 597 38.30 -36.27 2.32
CA ASN A 597 38.68 -37.24 1.28
C ASN A 597 37.54 -37.86 0.45
N ASP A 598 36.30 -37.44 0.60
CA ASP A 598 35.21 -37.87 -0.29
C ASP A 598 35.13 -36.99 -1.54
N ILE A 599 34.94 -37.63 -2.71
CA ILE A 599 34.73 -36.92 -3.99
C ILE A 599 33.35 -36.26 -3.98
N SER A 600 33.31 -34.98 -4.35
CA SER A 600 32.07 -34.23 -4.48
C SER A 600 31.90 -33.75 -5.92
N ASP A 601 30.79 -34.16 -6.54
CA ASP A 601 30.41 -33.66 -7.86
C ASP A 601 30.03 -32.19 -7.77
N ALA A 602 30.33 -31.39 -8.78
CA ALA A 602 29.83 -30.03 -8.89
C ALA A 602 29.36 -29.69 -10.31
N VAL A 603 28.37 -28.80 -10.44
CA VAL A 603 27.89 -28.32 -11.75
C VAL A 603 27.71 -26.82 -11.72
N ALA A 604 28.42 -26.13 -12.62
CA ALA A 604 28.23 -24.71 -12.88
C ALA A 604 27.21 -24.49 -14.00
N PHE A 605 26.22 -23.65 -13.75
CA PHE A 605 25.19 -23.26 -14.70
C PHE A 605 25.43 -21.84 -15.18
N LEU A 606 25.85 -21.68 -16.44
CA LEU A 606 26.03 -20.37 -17.06
C LEU A 606 24.83 -20.04 -17.95
N ARG A 607 24.28 -18.82 -17.86
CA ARG A 607 23.15 -18.39 -18.70
C ARG A 607 23.51 -17.16 -19.52
N ASN A 608 23.14 -17.21 -20.79
CA ASN A 608 23.03 -16.04 -21.65
C ASN A 608 21.54 -15.66 -21.81
N PRO A 609 21.07 -14.58 -21.17
CA PRO A 609 19.69 -14.12 -21.30
C PRO A 609 19.43 -13.26 -22.54
N PHE A 610 20.46 -12.90 -23.31
CA PHE A 610 20.39 -11.91 -24.38
C PHE A 610 20.20 -12.55 -25.77
N PRO A 611 19.70 -11.80 -26.77
CA PRO A 611 19.53 -12.26 -28.14
C PRO A 611 20.84 -12.30 -28.97
N PHE A 612 22.01 -12.10 -28.36
CA PHE A 612 23.34 -12.12 -29.00
C PHE A 612 24.31 -13.09 -28.31
N ASP A 613 25.40 -13.48 -28.99
CA ASP A 613 26.40 -14.43 -28.47
C ASP A 613 27.29 -13.80 -27.37
N VAL A 614 27.64 -14.58 -26.32
CA VAL A 614 28.49 -14.15 -25.19
C VAL A 614 29.68 -15.10 -25.01
N GLU A 615 30.90 -14.57 -24.88
CA GLU A 615 32.14 -15.34 -24.76
C GLU A 615 32.71 -15.34 -23.33
N VAL A 616 33.10 -16.52 -22.79
CA VAL A 616 33.62 -16.69 -21.41
C VAL A 616 34.99 -17.41 -21.40
N PHE A 617 35.94 -16.91 -20.60
CA PHE A 617 37.31 -17.41 -20.45
C PHE A 617 37.71 -17.67 -18.98
N ASP A 618 38.66 -18.59 -18.75
CA ASP A 618 39.36 -18.88 -17.47
C ASP A 618 38.49 -19.17 -16.23
N LEU A 619 37.72 -20.28 -16.25
CA LEU A 619 36.74 -20.64 -15.23
C LEU A 619 37.36 -21.34 -13.99
N GLN A 620 37.23 -20.74 -12.80
CA GLN A 620 37.72 -21.30 -11.52
C GLN A 620 36.71 -21.10 -10.39
N VAL A 621 36.63 -22.05 -9.44
CA VAL A 621 35.81 -21.88 -8.21
C VAL A 621 36.51 -20.91 -7.27
N SER A 622 35.80 -19.88 -6.82
CA SER A 622 36.29 -18.86 -5.89
C SER A 622 36.06 -19.31 -4.45
N THR A 623 37.12 -19.44 -3.65
CA THR A 623 37.03 -19.64 -2.19
C THR A 623 37.31 -18.32 -1.45
N LEU A 624 36.68 -18.09 -0.30
CA LEU A 624 36.83 -16.86 0.49
C LEU A 624 38.13 -16.78 1.31
N ASP A 625 38.68 -17.93 1.72
CA ASP A 625 39.78 -18.03 2.69
C ASP A 625 41.02 -18.75 2.12
N ASP A 626 41.19 -18.83 0.78
CA ASP A 626 42.22 -19.65 0.12
C ASP A 626 42.26 -21.12 0.59
N PHE A 627 41.09 -21.65 1.00
CA PHE A 627 40.97 -23.06 1.40
C PHE A 627 41.42 -23.97 0.25
N PRO A 628 42.32 -24.95 0.48
CA PRO A 628 42.89 -25.76 -0.59
C PRO A 628 41.81 -26.66 -1.20
N VAL A 629 41.34 -26.24 -2.38
CA VAL A 629 40.37 -26.96 -3.21
C VAL A 629 40.95 -27.12 -4.60
N ARG A 630 40.90 -28.35 -5.11
CA ARG A 630 41.21 -28.64 -6.51
C ARG A 630 39.92 -28.65 -7.32
N THR A 631 39.88 -27.88 -8.41
CA THR A 631 38.76 -27.85 -9.38
C THR A 631 39.22 -28.38 -10.73
N GLU A 632 38.49 -29.35 -11.28
CA GLU A 632 38.72 -29.87 -12.63
C GLU A 632 37.44 -29.82 -13.46
N VAL A 633 37.53 -29.34 -14.72
CA VAL A 633 36.41 -29.33 -15.66
C VAL A 633 36.29 -30.71 -16.30
N SER A 634 35.13 -31.35 -16.13
CA SER A 634 34.89 -32.70 -16.64
C SER A 634 34.52 -32.66 -18.12
N PHE A 635 35.50 -32.76 -19.01
CA PHE A 635 35.22 -33.02 -20.42
C PHE A 635 34.86 -34.49 -20.59
N LYS A 636 33.56 -34.80 -20.78
CA LYS A 636 33.10 -36.17 -21.06
C LYS A 636 33.64 -36.79 -22.37
N LYS A 637 34.55 -36.12 -23.10
CA LYS A 637 35.34 -36.68 -24.20
C LYS A 637 36.68 -35.95 -24.35
N ALA A 638 37.70 -36.38 -23.62
CA ALA A 638 39.07 -36.50 -24.12
C ALA A 638 39.90 -37.26 -23.08
N SER A 639 40.63 -38.25 -23.57
CA SER A 639 41.69 -38.96 -22.85
C SER A 639 42.66 -38.00 -22.15
N VAL A 640 43.14 -38.46 -20.99
CA VAL A 640 44.44 -38.22 -20.34
C VAL A 640 45.40 -37.28 -21.10
N ASP A 641 45.92 -36.30 -20.36
CA ASP A 641 46.97 -35.33 -20.69
C ASP A 641 46.60 -34.12 -21.56
N SER A 642 46.24 -33.00 -20.93
CA SER A 642 46.71 -31.67 -21.35
C SER A 642 46.44 -30.61 -20.28
N THR A 643 47.53 -30.06 -19.76
CA THR A 643 47.58 -28.77 -19.08
C THR A 643 47.32 -27.66 -20.10
N GLN A 644 46.45 -26.70 -19.72
CA GLN A 644 46.13 -25.44 -20.44
C GLN A 644 45.30 -25.58 -21.72
N SER A 645 44.01 -25.23 -21.65
CA SER A 645 43.16 -24.96 -22.81
C SER A 645 42.49 -23.58 -22.69
N LYS A 646 43.10 -22.57 -23.34
CA LYS A 646 42.57 -21.22 -23.61
C LYS A 646 41.48 -21.24 -24.69
N VAL A 647 40.47 -22.10 -24.57
CA VAL A 647 39.35 -22.16 -25.54
C VAL A 647 38.15 -21.40 -24.95
N PRO A 648 37.62 -20.35 -25.64
CA PRO A 648 36.43 -19.64 -25.17
C PRO A 648 35.22 -20.55 -25.08
N ILE A 649 34.48 -20.45 -23.98
CA ILE A 649 33.16 -21.05 -23.83
C ILE A 649 32.16 -20.07 -24.46
N ILE A 650 31.52 -20.46 -25.57
CA ILE A 650 30.53 -19.64 -26.27
C ILE A 650 29.13 -19.96 -25.73
N LEU A 651 28.45 -18.96 -25.17
CA LEU A 651 27.06 -19.05 -24.73
C LEU A 651 26.12 -18.55 -25.82
N LYS A 652 25.30 -19.45 -26.36
CA LYS A 652 24.33 -19.14 -27.44
C LYS A 652 23.19 -18.24 -26.94
N PRO A 653 22.49 -17.52 -27.84
CA PRO A 653 21.45 -16.57 -27.45
C PRO A 653 20.36 -17.29 -26.67
N LYS A 654 19.88 -16.68 -25.58
CA LYS A 654 18.80 -17.21 -24.72
C LYS A 654 19.03 -18.66 -24.23
N SER A 655 20.28 -19.07 -24.01
CA SER A 655 20.62 -20.45 -23.59
C SER A 655 21.20 -20.53 -22.17
N THR A 656 20.99 -21.68 -21.52
CA THR A 656 21.65 -22.05 -20.26
C THR A 656 22.53 -23.27 -20.52
N THR A 657 23.83 -23.13 -20.30
CA THR A 657 24.84 -24.16 -20.54
C THR A 657 25.28 -24.79 -19.22
N ARG A 658 25.30 -26.12 -19.17
CA ARG A 658 25.73 -26.93 -18.01
C ARG A 658 27.20 -27.30 -18.15
N ILE A 659 28.01 -26.94 -17.16
CA ILE A 659 29.44 -27.24 -17.12
C ILE A 659 29.74 -28.11 -15.89
N PRO A 660 30.04 -29.41 -16.07
CA PRO A 660 30.36 -30.31 -14.94
C PRO A 660 31.79 -30.06 -14.42
N LEU A 661 31.93 -30.06 -13.10
CA LEU A 661 33.13 -29.77 -12.31
C LEU A 661 33.34 -30.84 -11.23
N PHE A 662 34.58 -31.11 -10.83
CA PHE A 662 34.90 -31.95 -9.66
C PHE A 662 35.53 -31.13 -8.53
N ILE A 663 35.15 -31.41 -7.27
CA ILE A 663 35.62 -30.72 -6.07
C ILE A 663 36.10 -31.74 -5.03
N ILE A 664 37.33 -31.56 -4.53
CA ILE A 664 37.94 -32.43 -3.51
C ILE A 664 38.48 -31.57 -2.35
N PRO A 665 37.91 -31.67 -1.13
CA PRO A 665 38.41 -30.96 0.04
C PRO A 665 39.58 -31.71 0.70
N LEU A 666 40.73 -31.05 0.82
CA LEU A 666 41.98 -31.68 1.31
C LEU A 666 42.22 -31.48 2.82
N ALA A 667 41.45 -30.64 3.49
CA ALA A 667 41.58 -30.33 4.91
C ALA A 667 40.24 -30.41 5.63
N THR A 668 40.26 -30.63 6.95
CA THR A 668 39.08 -30.45 7.82
C THR A 668 38.93 -28.98 8.19
N GLY A 669 37.71 -28.47 8.22
CA GLY A 669 37.46 -27.03 8.43
C GLY A 669 36.25 -26.52 7.64
N MET A 670 36.05 -25.21 7.60
CA MET A 670 34.94 -24.60 6.87
C MET A 670 35.41 -24.22 5.46
N LEU A 671 34.84 -24.86 4.45
CA LEU A 671 35.04 -24.49 3.05
C LEU A 671 34.00 -23.45 2.65
N ARG A 672 34.42 -22.24 2.29
CA ARG A 672 33.51 -21.18 1.85
C ARG A 672 33.68 -20.89 0.37
N VAL A 673 32.71 -21.27 -0.45
CA VAL A 673 32.72 -21.05 -1.91
C VAL A 673 31.81 -19.86 -2.27
N GLU A 674 32.38 -18.81 -2.86
CA GLU A 674 31.67 -17.56 -3.16
C GLU A 674 31.08 -17.50 -4.59
N GLY A 675 31.66 -18.25 -5.52
CA GLY A 675 31.21 -18.25 -6.92
C GLY A 675 32.28 -18.72 -7.89
N ILE A 676 32.27 -18.13 -9.08
CA ILE A 676 33.20 -18.47 -10.16
C ILE A 676 33.98 -17.22 -10.58
N ILE A 677 35.28 -17.37 -10.75
CA ILE A 677 36.12 -16.36 -11.39
C ILE A 677 36.14 -16.64 -12.89
N ALA A 678 35.80 -15.65 -13.72
CA ALA A 678 35.85 -15.75 -15.19
C ALA A 678 36.06 -14.37 -15.86
N THR A 679 36.40 -14.37 -17.15
CA THR A 679 36.46 -13.16 -18.00
C THR A 679 35.39 -13.25 -19.09
N VAL A 680 34.56 -12.20 -19.26
CA VAL A 680 33.41 -12.21 -20.18
C VAL A 680 33.51 -11.09 -21.21
N CYS A 681 33.46 -11.45 -22.50
CA CYS A 681 33.65 -10.54 -23.64
C CYS A 681 34.92 -9.67 -23.51
N SER A 682 34.86 -8.38 -23.88
CA SER A 682 35.97 -7.43 -23.75
C SER A 682 36.07 -6.77 -22.35
N SER A 683 35.40 -7.31 -21.33
CA SER A 683 35.29 -6.74 -19.98
C SER A 683 36.47 -7.11 -19.07
N LYS A 684 36.55 -6.51 -17.88
CA LYS A 684 37.56 -6.84 -16.85
C LYS A 684 37.30 -8.23 -16.24
N ARG A 685 38.37 -8.96 -15.85
CA ARG A 685 38.27 -10.21 -15.05
C ARG A 685 37.56 -9.91 -13.74
N GLN A 686 36.47 -10.62 -13.45
CA GLN A 686 35.63 -10.36 -12.28
C GLN A 686 35.12 -11.65 -11.63
N ILE A 687 34.77 -11.55 -10.35
CA ILE A 687 34.16 -12.64 -9.59
C ILE A 687 32.66 -12.60 -9.87
N PHE A 688 32.13 -13.70 -10.41
CA PHE A 688 30.70 -13.91 -10.59
C PHE A 688 30.18 -14.73 -9.43
N LYS A 689 29.47 -14.07 -8.53
CA LYS A 689 28.86 -14.71 -7.37
C LYS A 689 27.66 -15.53 -7.81
N THR A 690 27.48 -16.70 -7.21
CA THR A 690 26.33 -17.56 -7.46
C THR A 690 25.07 -16.91 -6.88
N ALA A 691 23.99 -16.84 -7.65
CA ALA A 691 22.70 -16.32 -7.20
C ALA A 691 21.74 -17.44 -6.78
N GLU A 692 20.92 -17.23 -5.75
CA GLU A 692 19.88 -18.19 -5.38
C GLU A 692 18.77 -18.28 -6.47
N LYS A 693 18.28 -19.49 -6.75
CA LYS A 693 17.12 -19.72 -7.64
C LYS A 693 15.90 -18.96 -7.13
N LEU A 694 15.48 -17.91 -7.85
CA LEU A 694 14.13 -17.35 -7.74
C LEU A 694 13.13 -18.33 -8.37
N ASN A 695 12.38 -19.06 -7.55
CA ASN A 695 11.18 -19.80 -7.98
C ASN A 695 10.13 -18.80 -8.48
N VAL A 696 10.11 -18.53 -9.79
CA VAL A 696 9.01 -17.83 -10.43
C VAL A 696 8.11 -18.88 -11.09
N GLN A 697 7.09 -19.32 -10.36
CA GLN A 697 5.92 -19.93 -11.00
C GLN A 697 5.29 -18.87 -11.90
N LEU A 698 5.36 -19.08 -13.22
CA LEU A 698 4.68 -18.27 -14.22
C LEU A 698 3.16 -18.39 -14.02
N ILE A 699 2.57 -17.45 -13.27
CA ILE A 699 1.13 -17.26 -13.24
C ILE A 699 0.72 -16.69 -14.60
N LYS A 700 0.08 -17.52 -15.42
CA LYS A 700 -0.75 -17.02 -16.52
C LYS A 700 -2.02 -16.44 -15.91
N SER A 701 -2.22 -15.13 -16.00
CA SER A 701 -3.55 -14.55 -15.78
C SER A 701 -3.90 -13.54 -16.87
N LYS A 702 -5.08 -13.79 -17.43
CA LYS A 702 -5.83 -12.84 -18.25
C LYS A 702 -6.47 -11.80 -17.34
N SER A 703 -6.67 -10.62 -17.91
CA SER A 703 -7.61 -9.55 -17.52
C SER A 703 -7.20 -8.52 -16.45
N ASN A 704 -7.56 -7.28 -16.78
CA ASN A 704 -7.29 -6.01 -16.13
C ASN A 704 -8.24 -5.80 -14.94
N SER A 705 -7.78 -6.03 -13.70
CA SER A 705 -8.28 -5.35 -12.49
C SER A 705 -7.68 -6.00 -11.23
N ALA A 706 -6.61 -5.41 -10.66
CA ALA A 706 -6.21 -5.46 -9.24
C ALA A 706 -4.77 -4.95 -9.10
N LEU A 707 -4.59 -3.64 -8.96
CA LEU A 707 -3.28 -3.01 -8.72
C LEU A 707 -2.92 -2.86 -7.22
N ASP A 708 -3.82 -3.21 -6.30
CA ASP A 708 -3.66 -2.85 -4.87
C ASP A 708 -3.27 -4.00 -3.91
N SER A 709 -3.02 -5.22 -4.39
CA SER A 709 -2.73 -6.37 -3.51
C SER A 709 -1.48 -7.20 -3.87
N LEU A 710 -0.52 -6.58 -4.58
CA LEU A 710 0.80 -7.20 -4.88
C LEU A 710 1.98 -6.56 -4.12
N HIS A 711 1.72 -5.61 -3.21
CA HIS A 711 2.78 -4.92 -2.46
C HIS A 711 3.32 -5.66 -1.22
N GLN A 712 2.92 -6.91 -0.97
CA GLN A 712 3.54 -7.70 0.09
C GLN A 712 4.04 -9.04 -0.42
N LYS A 713 5.37 -9.16 -0.42
CA LYS A 713 6.22 -10.33 -0.71
C LYS A 713 6.67 -10.46 -2.18
N LEU A 714 7.53 -9.54 -2.62
CA LEU A 714 8.57 -9.87 -3.62
C LEU A 714 9.96 -9.84 -2.97
N PRO A 715 10.88 -10.71 -3.42
CA PRO A 715 12.02 -11.15 -2.61
C PRO A 715 13.15 -10.11 -2.64
N SER A 716 13.79 -9.91 -1.49
CA SER A 716 15.09 -9.25 -1.37
C SER A 716 16.09 -9.83 -2.38
N ASN A 717 17.00 -9.00 -2.89
CA ASN A 717 18.15 -9.36 -3.74
C ASN A 717 18.66 -10.79 -3.50
N PRO A 718 19.04 -11.55 -4.56
CA PRO A 718 19.65 -12.84 -4.37
C PRO A 718 20.92 -12.62 -3.54
N LYS A 719 20.90 -13.06 -2.29
CA LYS A 719 22.10 -13.07 -1.46
C LYS A 719 23.11 -13.92 -2.21
N SER A 720 24.35 -13.43 -2.33
CA SER A 720 25.43 -14.24 -2.86
C SER A 720 25.48 -15.53 -2.07
N LYS A 721 25.22 -16.66 -2.73
CA LYS A 721 25.22 -17.97 -2.10
C LYS A 721 26.66 -18.35 -1.81
N ILE A 722 27.14 -17.96 -0.64
CA ILE A 722 28.37 -18.51 -0.11
C ILE A 722 28.02 -19.91 0.36
N VAL A 723 28.51 -20.91 -0.37
CA VAL A 723 28.35 -22.31 0.00
C VAL A 723 29.39 -22.58 1.07
N GLU A 724 28.98 -22.43 2.33
CA GLU A 724 29.76 -22.81 3.50
C GLU A 724 29.55 -24.30 3.76
N LEU A 725 30.56 -25.11 3.45
CA LEU A 725 30.53 -26.55 3.67
C LEU A 725 31.47 -26.89 4.82
N LYS A 726 30.91 -27.48 5.88
CA LYS A 726 31.70 -27.95 7.00
C LYS A 726 32.33 -29.28 6.64
N VAL A 727 33.66 -29.34 6.57
CA VAL A 727 34.35 -30.60 6.33
C VAL A 727 34.42 -31.39 7.64
N LEU A 728 33.66 -32.49 7.74
CA LEU A 728 33.53 -33.33 8.94
C LEU A 728 34.58 -34.43 9.01
N ASN A 729 34.80 -34.90 10.23
CA ASN A 729 35.48 -36.17 10.51
C ASN A 729 34.69 -37.34 9.92
N ALA A 730 35.36 -38.49 9.72
CA ALA A 730 34.73 -39.72 9.23
C ALA A 730 33.52 -40.19 10.08
N GLN A 731 32.48 -40.74 9.45
CA GLN A 731 31.18 -41.10 10.08
C GLN A 731 30.80 -42.59 9.86
N PRO A 732 30.00 -43.21 10.76
CA PRO A 732 29.67 -44.65 10.70
C PRO A 732 28.64 -45.04 9.63
N PHE A 733 28.49 -46.33 9.29
CA PHE A 733 27.56 -46.81 8.24
C PHE A 733 26.73 -48.02 8.71
N LEU A 734 25.40 -47.87 8.80
CA LEU A 734 24.48 -48.91 9.26
C LEU A 734 23.69 -49.53 8.08
N LYS A 735 23.51 -50.85 8.12
CA LYS A 735 22.90 -51.67 7.07
C LYS A 735 21.75 -52.52 7.65
N LEU A 736 20.62 -52.53 6.96
CA LEU A 736 19.47 -53.40 7.26
C LEU A 736 19.79 -54.84 6.84
N LEU A 737 19.64 -55.80 7.77
CA LEU A 737 19.79 -57.23 7.48
C LEU A 737 18.45 -57.88 7.16
N ASP A 738 17.47 -57.81 8.09
CA ASP A 738 16.18 -58.47 7.90
C ASP A 738 15.02 -57.79 8.66
N VAL A 739 13.79 -58.09 8.24
CA VAL A 739 12.53 -57.70 8.89
C VAL A 739 11.65 -58.94 8.95
N ASN A 740 11.32 -59.41 10.16
CA ASN A 740 10.56 -60.65 10.40
C ASN A 740 9.07 -60.49 10.05
N LEU A 741 8.78 -60.29 8.77
CA LEU A 741 7.45 -60.17 8.18
C LEU A 741 7.38 -61.06 6.94
N ASN A 742 6.26 -61.76 6.76
CA ASN A 742 6.03 -62.56 5.57
C ASN A 742 6.05 -61.63 4.33
N ASN A 743 7.07 -61.80 3.47
CA ASN A 743 7.32 -60.99 2.28
C ASN A 743 7.46 -59.46 2.52
N LYS A 744 7.78 -58.99 3.73
CA LYS A 744 7.83 -57.55 4.10
C LYS A 744 6.48 -56.81 4.01
N TRP A 745 5.36 -57.54 4.03
CA TRP A 745 4.00 -56.98 4.03
C TRP A 745 3.26 -57.36 5.31
N ILE A 746 2.42 -56.45 5.81
CA ILE A 746 1.51 -56.71 6.92
C ILE A 746 0.09 -56.29 6.55
N THR A 747 -0.84 -57.25 6.63
CA THR A 747 -2.27 -57.02 6.40
C THR A 747 -3.00 -56.84 7.73
N LEU A 748 -3.73 -55.74 7.85
CA LEU A 748 -4.48 -55.36 9.05
C LEU A 748 -5.93 -55.03 8.67
N LEU A 749 -6.84 -55.21 9.61
CA LEU A 749 -8.17 -54.62 9.58
C LEU A 749 -8.15 -53.30 10.35
N GLU A 750 -9.06 -52.38 10.01
CA GLU A 750 -9.21 -51.12 10.73
C GLU A 750 -9.46 -51.38 12.22
N GLY A 751 -8.60 -50.82 13.07
CA GLY A 751 -8.62 -50.98 14.53
C GLY A 751 -7.88 -52.21 15.09
N GLU A 752 -7.33 -53.09 14.23
CA GLU A 752 -6.56 -54.27 14.65
C GLU A 752 -5.12 -53.92 15.07
N CYS A 753 -4.52 -54.70 15.97
CA CYS A 753 -3.13 -54.55 16.42
C CYS A 753 -2.30 -55.84 16.22
N LYS A 754 -1.05 -55.73 15.71
CA LYS A 754 -0.11 -56.87 15.50
C LYS A 754 1.33 -56.52 15.93
N ARG A 755 2.17 -57.54 16.18
CA ARG A 755 3.58 -57.38 16.61
C ARG A 755 4.58 -58.08 15.66
N PHE A 756 5.77 -57.52 15.46
CA PHE A 756 6.85 -58.04 14.58
C PHE A 756 8.26 -57.54 14.97
N ASN A 757 9.35 -58.08 14.38
CA ASN A 757 10.75 -57.74 14.73
C ASN A 757 11.60 -57.23 13.53
N VAL A 758 12.64 -56.41 13.78
CA VAL A 758 13.59 -55.83 12.78
C VAL A 758 15.05 -56.05 13.19
N VAL A 759 15.94 -56.49 12.27
CA VAL A 759 17.37 -56.85 12.51
C VAL A 759 18.36 -55.99 11.70
N LEU A 760 19.39 -55.42 12.34
CA LEU A 760 20.29 -54.37 11.80
C LEU A 760 21.78 -54.62 12.09
N LYS A 761 22.71 -54.12 11.25
CA LYS A 761 24.19 -54.24 11.39
C LYS A 761 24.97 -52.93 11.15
N ASN A 762 25.97 -52.62 11.98
CA ASN A 762 26.95 -51.55 11.70
C ASN A 762 28.11 -52.11 10.83
N THR A 763 28.56 -51.40 9.79
CA THR A 763 29.61 -51.85 8.82
C THR A 763 30.84 -50.96 8.78
N SER A 764 30.88 -49.91 9.61
CA SER A 764 32.04 -49.06 9.79
C SER A 764 32.78 -49.42 11.07
N GLU A 765 34.09 -49.16 11.10
CA GLU A 765 34.94 -49.27 12.30
C GLU A 765 34.54 -48.27 13.42
N VAL A 766 33.74 -47.26 13.07
CA VAL A 766 33.24 -46.19 13.96
C VAL A 766 31.98 -46.66 14.72
N GLU A 767 31.95 -46.52 16.06
CA GLU A 767 30.80 -46.90 16.92
C GLU A 767 29.57 -45.97 16.78
N ILE A 768 28.37 -46.44 17.12
CA ILE A 768 27.13 -45.63 17.16
C ILE A 768 26.71 -45.39 18.60
N ASN A 769 26.70 -44.13 19.03
CA ASN A 769 26.44 -43.74 20.41
C ASN A 769 25.12 -42.99 20.62
N ASN A 770 24.42 -42.62 19.55
CA ASN A 770 23.10 -42.01 19.59
C ASN A 770 22.23 -42.60 18.48
N LEU A 771 21.09 -43.21 18.85
CA LEU A 771 20.13 -43.83 17.93
C LEU A 771 18.69 -43.44 18.33
N VAL A 772 18.01 -42.67 17.47
CA VAL A 772 16.64 -42.19 17.70
C VAL A 772 15.69 -42.80 16.67
N SER A 773 14.54 -43.29 17.14
CA SER A 773 13.48 -43.82 16.28
C SER A 773 12.37 -42.79 16.02
N LYS A 774 12.03 -42.58 14.75
CA LYS A 774 10.86 -41.82 14.29
C LYS A 774 9.97 -42.72 13.43
N PHE A 775 8.69 -42.41 13.43
CA PHE A 775 7.70 -43.13 12.64
C PHE A 775 7.10 -42.22 11.59
N ALA A 776 7.05 -42.71 10.34
CA ALA A 776 6.37 -42.04 9.24
C ALA A 776 5.31 -42.97 8.66
N ASP A 777 4.16 -42.40 8.30
CA ASP A 777 3.06 -43.11 7.66
C ASP A 777 2.44 -42.24 6.56
N SER A 778 1.72 -42.89 5.64
CA SER A 778 1.09 -42.22 4.50
C SER A 778 -0.08 -41.29 4.85
N THR A 779 -0.54 -41.27 6.11
CA THR A 779 -1.63 -40.39 6.58
C THR A 779 -1.12 -39.08 7.16
N ILE A 780 0.14 -39.02 7.63
CA ILE A 780 0.71 -37.85 8.28
C ILE A 780 0.73 -36.63 7.35
N GLU A 781 1.17 -36.80 6.10
CA GLU A 781 1.29 -35.69 5.16
C GLU A 781 -0.08 -35.12 4.74
N PRO A 782 -1.07 -35.92 4.27
CA PRO A 782 -2.41 -35.40 3.98
C PRO A 782 -3.09 -34.71 5.16
N LEU A 783 -2.95 -35.24 6.38
CA LEU A 783 -3.54 -34.64 7.58
C LEU A 783 -2.84 -33.33 7.96
N ASN A 784 -1.51 -33.24 7.79
CA ASN A 784 -0.79 -31.97 7.97
C ASN A 784 -1.16 -30.93 6.89
N GLN A 785 -1.45 -31.35 5.65
CA GLN A 785 -1.97 -30.46 4.60
C GLN A 785 -3.36 -29.93 4.94
N LEU A 786 -4.25 -30.76 5.50
CA LEU A 786 -5.55 -30.31 6.01
C LEU A 786 -5.37 -29.29 7.14
N LEU A 787 -4.48 -29.53 8.10
CA LEU A 787 -4.16 -28.57 9.17
C LEU A 787 -3.52 -27.26 8.68
N ALA A 788 -3.01 -27.21 7.45
CA ALA A 788 -2.52 -25.97 6.85
C ALA A 788 -3.66 -25.04 6.40
N ASN A 789 -4.88 -25.57 6.22
CA ASN A 789 -6.06 -24.78 5.88
C ASN A 789 -6.53 -23.95 7.08
N LYS A 790 -6.42 -22.62 6.97
CA LYS A 790 -6.77 -21.67 8.04
C LYS A 790 -8.27 -21.48 8.26
N ASN A 791 -9.12 -22.02 7.37
CA ASN A 791 -10.58 -21.87 7.44
C ASN A 791 -11.27 -23.03 8.18
N LEU A 792 -10.52 -23.98 8.73
CA LEU A 792 -11.11 -25.09 9.47
C LEU A 792 -11.60 -24.63 10.85
N PRO A 793 -12.81 -25.05 11.27
CA PRO A 793 -13.31 -24.72 12.59
C PRO A 793 -12.48 -25.44 13.67
N PRO A 794 -12.39 -24.88 14.89
CA PRO A 794 -11.46 -25.38 15.92
C PRO A 794 -11.70 -26.84 16.34
N ASN A 795 -12.95 -27.31 16.29
CA ASN A 795 -13.30 -28.71 16.55
C ASN A 795 -12.69 -29.67 15.51
N GLU A 796 -12.71 -29.32 14.22
CA GLU A 796 -12.10 -30.15 13.18
C GLU A 796 -10.57 -30.16 13.26
N VAL A 797 -9.96 -29.03 13.65
CA VAL A 797 -8.52 -28.94 13.92
C VAL A 797 -8.12 -29.91 15.04
N PHE A 798 -8.86 -29.93 16.15
CA PHE A 798 -8.59 -30.85 17.25
C PHE A 798 -8.65 -32.31 16.81
N GLU A 799 -9.66 -32.71 16.03
CA GLU A 799 -9.79 -34.08 15.55
C GLU A 799 -8.59 -34.49 14.70
N ILE A 800 -8.15 -33.64 13.78
CA ILE A 800 -6.99 -33.93 12.94
C ILE A 800 -5.71 -34.03 13.79
N GLU A 801 -5.52 -33.14 14.76
CA GLU A 801 -4.39 -33.21 15.70
C GLU A 801 -4.43 -34.48 16.55
N TYR A 802 -5.61 -34.91 17.00
CA TYR A 802 -5.81 -36.14 17.74
C TYR A 802 -5.39 -37.36 16.90
N TYR A 803 -5.83 -37.46 15.64
CA TYR A 803 -5.44 -38.55 14.74
C TYR A 803 -3.92 -38.60 14.46
N LEU A 804 -3.21 -37.49 14.55
CA LEU A 804 -1.77 -37.42 14.31
C LEU A 804 -0.93 -37.77 15.54
N LEU A 805 -1.35 -37.32 16.72
CA LEU A 805 -0.55 -37.46 17.94
C LEU A 805 -0.91 -38.69 18.76
N LYS A 806 -2.21 -39.01 18.83
CA LYS A 806 -2.76 -40.05 19.71
C LYS A 806 -2.97 -41.39 18.99
N LYS A 807 -3.24 -41.38 17.68
CA LYS A 807 -3.34 -42.60 16.84
C LYS A 807 -2.09 -42.85 15.99
N LYS A 808 -0.96 -43.12 16.64
CA LYS A 808 0.28 -43.51 15.95
C LYS A 808 0.22 -44.99 15.53
N PRO A 809 0.61 -45.34 14.30
CA PRO A 809 0.53 -46.71 13.84
C PRO A 809 1.56 -47.61 14.51
N PHE A 810 2.72 -47.10 14.93
CA PHE A 810 3.79 -47.94 15.50
C PHE A 810 4.12 -47.64 16.96
N LYS A 811 4.51 -48.67 17.70
CA LYS A 811 5.04 -48.60 19.07
C LYS A 811 6.23 -49.56 19.23
N ILE A 812 7.34 -49.09 19.82
CA ILE A 812 8.51 -49.93 20.15
C ILE A 812 8.34 -50.49 21.55
N LEU A 813 8.48 -51.81 21.69
CA LEU A 813 8.33 -52.52 22.97
C LEU A 813 9.65 -52.61 23.76
N ASN A 814 10.81 -52.60 23.09
CA ASN A 814 12.14 -52.76 23.70
C ASN A 814 13.06 -51.53 23.45
N LYS A 815 12.73 -50.39 24.06
CA LYS A 815 13.50 -49.14 23.87
C LYS A 815 14.95 -49.19 24.35
N ASP A 816 15.30 -50.14 25.23
CA ASP A 816 16.64 -50.27 25.80
C ASP A 816 17.71 -50.72 24.77
N ALA A 817 17.28 -51.37 23.69
CA ALA A 817 18.18 -51.84 22.61
C ALA A 817 18.78 -50.69 21.76
N LEU A 818 18.38 -49.44 21.98
CA LEU A 818 18.79 -48.27 21.20
C LEU A 818 19.95 -47.46 21.82
N GLN A 819 20.50 -47.87 22.97
CA GLN A 819 21.40 -47.01 23.74
C GLN A 819 22.87 -46.99 23.26
N LYS A 820 23.45 -48.12 22.81
CA LYS A 820 24.82 -48.14 22.24
C LYS A 820 25.02 -49.34 21.30
N VAL A 821 25.52 -49.10 20.08
CA VAL A 821 25.79 -50.15 19.07
C VAL A 821 27.27 -50.13 18.67
N ILE A 822 27.95 -51.25 18.86
CA ILE A 822 29.40 -51.39 18.60
C ILE A 822 29.67 -51.46 17.08
N GLY A 823 30.84 -51.00 16.63
CA GLY A 823 31.34 -51.22 15.26
C GLY A 823 31.26 -52.71 14.88
N ASP A 824 30.87 -53.00 13.63
CA ASP A 824 30.73 -54.37 13.10
C ASP A 824 29.74 -55.33 13.81
N SER A 825 28.85 -54.85 14.70
CA SER A 825 27.88 -55.67 15.46
C SER A 825 26.42 -55.65 14.92
N GLU A 826 25.59 -56.63 15.33
CA GLU A 826 24.17 -56.83 14.93
C GLU A 826 23.18 -56.71 16.13
N PHE A 827 21.97 -56.15 15.93
CA PHE A 827 20.93 -55.98 16.98
C PHE A 827 19.46 -56.04 16.46
N THR A 828 18.48 -56.25 17.36
CA THR A 828 17.04 -56.50 17.03
C THR A 828 16.04 -55.58 17.76
N LEU A 829 15.02 -55.08 17.05
CA LEU A 829 13.92 -54.24 17.57
C LEU A 829 12.56 -54.94 17.53
N ASN A 830 11.79 -54.88 18.63
CA ASN A 830 10.44 -55.44 18.78
C ASN A 830 9.38 -54.34 18.59
N MET A 831 8.52 -54.51 17.59
CA MET A 831 7.59 -53.50 17.07
C MET A 831 6.13 -53.94 17.21
N GLU A 832 5.23 -53.01 17.48
CA GLU A 832 3.77 -53.18 17.46
C GLU A 832 3.15 -52.21 16.43
N ILE A 833 2.18 -52.67 15.63
CA ILE A 833 1.51 -51.89 14.58
C ILE A 833 -0.02 -51.92 14.71
N TRP A 834 -0.67 -50.76 14.55
CA TRP A 834 -2.11 -50.55 14.57
C TRP A 834 -2.69 -50.26 13.18
N GLY A 835 -3.81 -50.90 12.87
CA GLY A 835 -4.55 -50.75 11.61
C GLY A 835 -5.29 -49.42 11.55
N LYS A 836 -4.62 -48.37 11.08
CA LYS A 836 -5.20 -47.05 10.87
C LYS A 836 -5.72 -46.90 9.44
N ARG A 837 -6.96 -46.42 9.29
CA ARG A 837 -7.58 -46.19 7.98
C ARG A 837 -6.72 -45.26 7.11
N GLY A 838 -6.49 -45.66 5.87
CA GLY A 838 -5.73 -44.87 4.89
C GLY A 838 -4.21 -45.04 4.96
N VAL A 839 -3.68 -45.82 5.90
CA VAL A 839 -2.25 -46.20 5.89
C VAL A 839 -2.02 -47.24 4.79
N LYS A 840 -1.16 -46.90 3.83
CA LYS A 840 -0.70 -47.76 2.73
C LYS A 840 0.78 -48.11 2.85
N GLU A 841 1.55 -47.20 3.42
CA GLU A 841 2.98 -47.35 3.64
C GLU A 841 3.31 -46.75 5.00
N ALA A 842 4.18 -47.43 5.73
CA ALA A 842 4.63 -46.98 7.03
C ALA A 842 6.13 -47.30 7.15
N SER A 843 6.93 -46.40 7.68
CA SER A 843 8.38 -46.59 7.81
C SER A 843 8.88 -46.25 9.20
N LEU A 844 9.82 -47.07 9.66
CA LEU A 844 10.63 -46.81 10.84
C LEU A 844 11.89 -46.07 10.38
N ILE A 845 12.04 -44.83 10.80
CA ILE A 845 13.21 -44.00 10.51
C ILE A 845 14.12 -44.08 11.74
N LEU A 846 15.35 -44.53 11.53
CA LEU A 846 16.39 -44.62 12.54
C LEU A 846 17.46 -43.57 12.24
N GLU A 847 17.63 -42.63 13.16
CA GLU A 847 18.65 -41.59 13.08
C GLU A 847 19.83 -42.00 13.97
N TYR A 848 21.01 -42.20 13.38
CA TYR A 848 22.20 -42.71 14.06
C TYR A 848 23.44 -41.84 13.80
N SER A 849 24.27 -41.64 14.82
CA SER A 849 25.53 -40.88 14.72
C SER A 849 26.62 -41.41 15.63
N ASN A 850 27.88 -41.03 15.36
CA ASN A 850 28.94 -41.03 16.37
C ASN A 850 29.30 -39.59 16.74
N SER A 851 28.99 -39.18 17.97
CA SER A 851 29.31 -37.84 18.50
C SER A 851 30.09 -37.92 19.81
N GLU A 852 31.36 -37.46 19.84
CA GLU A 852 32.22 -37.52 21.05
C GLU A 852 31.75 -36.62 22.21
N HIS A 853 30.84 -35.70 21.95
CA HIS A 853 30.21 -34.84 22.95
C HIS A 853 28.70 -34.86 22.75
N GLY A 854 27.92 -35.02 23.81
CA GLY A 854 26.46 -35.22 23.82
C GLY A 854 25.58 -34.12 23.21
N ASN A 855 26.08 -33.32 22.27
CA ASN A 855 25.30 -32.50 21.36
C ASN A 855 24.73 -33.38 20.23
N ALA A 856 23.71 -34.14 20.60
CA ALA A 856 22.90 -34.93 19.69
C ALA A 856 22.25 -34.05 18.62
N VAL A 857 22.11 -34.61 17.41
CA VAL A 857 21.19 -34.26 16.30
C VAL A 857 21.80 -33.63 15.03
N SER A 858 22.93 -32.92 15.03
CA SER A 858 23.34 -32.22 13.77
C SER A 858 23.96 -33.11 12.67
N ASN A 859 24.60 -34.24 13.02
CA ASN A 859 25.33 -35.07 12.06
C ASN A 859 24.95 -36.56 12.17
N SER A 860 23.65 -36.85 12.19
CA SER A 860 23.14 -38.23 12.17
C SER A 860 22.80 -38.69 10.76
N ARG A 861 23.25 -39.87 10.40
CA ARG A 861 22.76 -40.59 9.23
C ARG A 861 21.39 -41.16 9.55
N THR A 862 20.52 -41.17 8.56
CA THR A 862 19.19 -41.73 8.69
C THR A 862 19.07 -42.98 7.86
N MET A 863 18.49 -44.02 8.43
CA MET A 863 18.08 -45.21 7.69
C MET A 863 16.57 -45.37 7.83
N SER A 864 15.88 -45.46 6.70
CA SER A 864 14.47 -45.78 6.65
C SER A 864 14.30 -47.27 6.44
N VAL A 865 13.53 -47.91 7.33
CA VAL A 865 13.07 -49.29 7.20
C VAL A 865 11.61 -49.23 6.76
N PRO A 866 11.32 -49.40 5.45
CA PRO A 866 9.95 -49.40 4.95
C PRO A 866 9.23 -50.69 5.35
N VAL A 867 7.99 -50.55 5.79
CA VAL A 867 7.05 -51.63 6.08
C VAL A 867 5.82 -51.40 5.21
N ASN A 868 5.54 -52.34 4.30
CA ASN A 868 4.35 -52.24 3.46
C ASN A 868 3.13 -52.70 4.26
N VAL A 869 2.12 -51.84 4.38
CA VAL A 869 0.96 -52.07 5.24
C VAL A 869 -0.31 -51.95 4.41
N THR A 870 -1.16 -52.97 4.45
CA THR A 870 -2.50 -52.91 3.84
C THR A 870 -3.55 -52.96 4.93
N VAL A 871 -4.27 -51.86 5.14
CA VAL A 871 -5.39 -51.79 6.09
C VAL A 871 -6.72 -51.90 5.33
N TYR A 872 -7.47 -52.97 5.58
CA TYR A 872 -8.83 -53.17 5.05
C TYR A 872 -9.90 -52.62 6.02
N PRO A 873 -11.04 -52.12 5.52
CA PRO A 873 -12.14 -51.69 6.39
C PRO A 873 -12.72 -52.88 7.17
N SER A 874 -13.06 -52.65 8.44
CA SER A 874 -13.69 -53.64 9.33
C SER A 874 -15.18 -53.32 9.53
N VAL A 875 -15.53 -52.75 10.68
CA VAL A 875 -16.88 -52.26 10.99
C VAL A 875 -16.88 -50.74 10.93
N GLU A 876 -17.74 -50.18 10.10
CA GLU A 876 -17.86 -48.72 9.96
C GLU A 876 -19.14 -48.22 10.67
N LEU A 877 -19.02 -47.09 11.36
CA LEU A 877 -20.16 -46.34 11.89
C LEU A 877 -20.69 -45.40 10.81
N VAL A 878 -21.88 -45.69 10.28
CA VAL A 878 -22.50 -44.97 9.13
C VAL A 878 -23.38 -43.82 9.59
N GLY A 879 -24.10 -44.00 10.71
CA GLY A 879 -25.07 -43.03 11.20
C GLY A 879 -25.17 -43.05 12.72
N CYS A 880 -25.52 -41.89 13.28
CA CYS A 880 -25.84 -41.75 14.70
C CYS A 880 -27.04 -40.81 14.88
N ASP A 881 -27.92 -41.12 15.83
CA ASP A 881 -29.01 -40.23 16.23
C ASP A 881 -29.29 -40.33 17.73
N PHE A 882 -29.87 -39.29 18.31
CA PHE A 882 -30.32 -39.27 19.70
C PHE A 882 -31.84 -39.26 19.76
N ILE A 883 -32.40 -40.20 20.51
CA ILE A 883 -33.84 -40.33 20.73
C ILE A 883 -34.12 -39.91 22.18
N PRO A 884 -34.93 -38.87 22.41
CA PRO A 884 -35.26 -38.44 23.76
C PRO A 884 -36.20 -39.45 24.42
N LEU A 885 -35.91 -39.84 25.66
CA LEU A 885 -36.84 -40.61 26.49
C LEU A 885 -37.70 -39.66 27.32
N SER A 886 -39.00 -40.00 27.41
CA SER A 886 -39.96 -39.27 28.24
C SER A 886 -40.33 -40.07 29.48
N SER A 887 -40.80 -39.39 30.52
CA SER A 887 -41.31 -40.04 31.74
C SER A 887 -42.50 -40.97 31.46
N ASN A 888 -43.25 -40.73 30.38
CA ASN A 888 -44.42 -41.53 29.99
C ASN A 888 -44.09 -42.65 28.99
N THR A 889 -42.80 -42.88 28.71
CA THR A 889 -42.39 -43.95 27.80
C THR A 889 -42.72 -45.30 28.43
N LYS A 890 -43.76 -45.97 27.94
CA LYS A 890 -44.11 -47.32 28.37
C LYS A 890 -42.99 -48.27 27.91
N LEU A 891 -42.30 -48.88 28.87
CA LEU A 891 -41.34 -49.94 28.59
C LEU A 891 -42.13 -51.18 28.16
N SER A 892 -41.94 -51.66 26.93
CA SER A 892 -42.57 -52.91 26.50
C SER A 892 -42.02 -54.09 27.33
N GLU A 893 -42.91 -54.93 27.84
CA GLU A 893 -42.56 -56.13 28.61
C GLU A 893 -42.04 -57.27 27.72
N ASN A 894 -42.28 -57.23 26.40
CA ASN A 894 -42.09 -58.35 25.48
C ASN A 894 -40.81 -58.30 24.63
N THR A 895 -39.84 -57.43 24.94
CA THR A 895 -38.56 -57.36 24.20
C THR A 895 -37.37 -57.56 25.13
N ASP A 896 -36.63 -58.65 24.90
CA ASP A 896 -35.44 -59.08 25.65
C ASP A 896 -34.16 -58.29 25.28
N ASP A 897 -34.32 -57.07 24.77
CA ASP A 897 -33.18 -56.24 24.37
C ASP A 897 -32.41 -55.73 25.59
N SER A 898 -31.08 -55.87 25.53
CA SER A 898 -30.12 -55.36 26.52
C SER A 898 -30.37 -53.90 26.95
N CYS A 899 -30.81 -53.04 26.04
CA CYS A 899 -31.11 -51.63 26.31
C CYS A 899 -32.27 -51.45 27.30
N TRP A 900 -33.39 -52.15 27.09
CA TRP A 900 -34.57 -52.01 27.94
C TRP A 900 -34.39 -52.67 29.30
N SER A 901 -33.64 -53.77 29.37
CA SER A 901 -33.28 -54.40 30.64
C SER A 901 -32.39 -53.51 31.51
N TYR A 902 -31.41 -52.82 30.91
CA TYR A 902 -30.61 -51.82 31.61
C TYR A 902 -31.46 -50.64 32.11
N LEU A 903 -32.35 -50.08 31.28
CA LEU A 903 -33.22 -48.98 31.73
C LEU A 903 -34.14 -49.40 32.88
N ARG A 904 -34.68 -50.63 32.86
CA ARG A 904 -35.44 -51.18 34.01
C ARG A 904 -34.59 -51.26 35.28
N LYS A 905 -33.33 -51.71 35.17
CA LYS A 905 -32.37 -51.74 36.29
C LYS A 905 -32.07 -50.33 36.82
N MET A 906 -31.97 -49.32 35.97
CA MET A 906 -31.73 -47.95 36.41
C MET A 906 -32.97 -47.31 37.06
N VAL A 907 -34.17 -47.62 36.56
CA VAL A 907 -35.42 -47.17 37.18
C VAL A 907 -35.60 -47.78 38.57
N SER A 908 -35.26 -49.06 38.78
CA SER A 908 -35.31 -49.69 40.11
C SER A 908 -34.28 -49.11 41.09
N LYS A 909 -33.17 -48.54 40.59
CA LYS A 909 -32.18 -47.79 41.38
C LYS A 909 -32.60 -46.34 41.69
N GLY A 910 -33.79 -45.91 41.28
CA GLY A 910 -34.36 -44.59 41.60
C GLY A 910 -34.18 -43.51 40.53
N TYR A 911 -33.63 -43.85 39.36
CA TYR A 911 -33.51 -42.90 38.25
C TYR A 911 -34.81 -42.76 37.45
N LYS A 912 -35.08 -41.56 36.91
CA LYS A 912 -36.21 -41.33 36.00
C LYS A 912 -35.82 -41.62 34.55
N LEU A 913 -36.74 -42.18 33.76
CA LEU A 913 -36.53 -42.43 32.33
C LEU A 913 -36.21 -41.14 31.54
N SER A 914 -36.74 -40.00 31.96
CA SER A 914 -36.47 -38.69 31.33
C SER A 914 -35.04 -38.17 31.54
N GLU A 915 -34.27 -38.76 32.46
CA GLU A 915 -32.84 -38.45 32.65
C GLU A 915 -31.95 -39.15 31.63
N PHE A 916 -32.50 -40.08 30.85
CA PHE A 916 -31.79 -40.78 29.79
C PHE A 916 -32.24 -40.30 28.40
N CYS A 917 -31.40 -40.57 27.42
CA CYS A 917 -31.70 -40.56 25.99
C CYS A 917 -31.10 -41.82 25.36
N LEU A 918 -31.66 -42.28 24.25
CA LEU A 918 -31.11 -43.41 23.51
C LEU A 918 -30.22 -42.88 22.39
N LEU A 919 -28.96 -43.27 22.40
CA LEU A 919 -28.05 -43.11 21.27
C LEU A 919 -28.25 -44.30 20.33
N ALA A 920 -28.76 -44.03 19.13
CA ALA A 920 -28.86 -44.99 18.05
C ALA A 920 -27.59 -44.95 17.20
N LEU A 921 -26.87 -46.06 17.09
CA LEU A 921 -25.67 -46.20 16.24
C LEU A 921 -25.92 -47.22 15.13
N ASP A 922 -25.69 -46.82 13.88
CA ASP A 922 -25.81 -47.68 12.71
C ASP A 922 -24.44 -48.18 12.27
N PHE A 923 -24.17 -49.46 12.53
CA PHE A 923 -22.93 -50.12 12.12
C PHE A 923 -23.14 -50.92 10.84
N ILE A 924 -22.16 -50.89 9.93
CA ILE A 924 -22.08 -51.75 8.75
C ILE A 924 -20.83 -52.64 8.85
N ASN A 925 -21.00 -53.93 8.61
CA ASN A 925 -19.86 -54.84 8.46
C ASN A 925 -19.37 -54.80 7.00
N SER A 926 -18.22 -54.16 6.79
CA SER A 926 -17.58 -54.04 5.48
C SER A 926 -16.66 -55.22 5.15
N TRP A 927 -16.48 -56.15 6.09
CA TRP A 927 -15.69 -57.36 5.92
C TRP A 927 -16.52 -58.54 5.37
N SER A 928 -15.82 -59.56 4.88
CA SER A 928 -16.44 -60.74 4.25
C SER A 928 -16.95 -61.79 5.24
N GLN A 929 -16.59 -61.70 6.52
CA GLN A 929 -16.97 -62.64 7.58
C GLN A 929 -17.84 -61.97 8.63
N GLU A 930 -18.60 -62.77 9.39
CA GLU A 930 -19.41 -62.30 10.50
C GLU A 930 -18.53 -61.69 11.61
N MET A 931 -18.95 -60.53 12.13
CA MET A 931 -18.24 -59.82 13.19
C MET A 931 -19.17 -59.58 14.37
N GLN A 932 -18.72 -59.96 15.57
CA GLN A 932 -19.38 -59.59 16.81
C GLN A 932 -18.89 -58.21 17.25
N VAL A 933 -19.81 -57.26 17.39
CA VAL A 933 -19.54 -55.93 17.92
C VAL A 933 -19.96 -55.88 19.38
N THR A 934 -19.03 -55.51 20.26
CA THR A 934 -19.25 -55.27 21.69
C THR A 934 -19.22 -53.77 21.95
N LEU A 935 -20.30 -53.24 22.51
CA LEU A 935 -20.48 -51.83 22.86
C LEU A 935 -20.62 -51.70 24.36
N GLN A 936 -19.83 -50.80 24.95
CA GLN A 936 -19.80 -50.53 26.38
C GLN A 936 -20.01 -49.04 26.61
N SER A 937 -20.89 -48.67 27.54
CA SER A 937 -21.15 -47.30 27.94
C SER A 937 -21.08 -47.16 29.45
N LEU A 938 -20.26 -46.22 29.93
CA LEU A 938 -20.17 -45.83 31.33
C LEU A 938 -21.25 -44.80 31.67
N LEU A 939 -21.69 -44.77 32.94
CA LEU A 939 -22.66 -43.79 33.43
C LEU A 939 -22.05 -42.38 33.48
N GLU A 940 -20.79 -42.27 33.91
CA GLU A 940 -19.96 -41.07 33.98
C GLU A 940 -18.67 -41.26 33.17
N GLY A 941 -18.03 -40.18 32.72
CA GLY A 941 -16.83 -40.24 31.89
C GLY A 941 -15.61 -40.78 32.64
N SER A 942 -14.78 -41.57 31.94
CA SER A 942 -13.49 -42.04 32.46
C SER A 942 -12.49 -40.89 32.68
N THR A 943 -11.69 -40.98 33.75
CA THR A 943 -10.59 -40.06 34.06
C THR A 943 -9.25 -40.45 33.43
N ASP A 944 -9.16 -41.63 32.82
CA ASP A 944 -7.94 -42.13 32.17
C ASP A 944 -7.70 -41.41 30.83
N PRO A 945 -6.57 -40.69 30.65
CA PRO A 945 -6.24 -39.99 29.41
C PRO A 945 -5.95 -40.93 28.23
N GLU A 946 -5.63 -42.20 28.49
CA GLU A 946 -5.38 -43.24 27.47
C GLU A 946 -6.59 -44.18 27.30
N PHE A 947 -7.76 -43.81 27.82
CA PHE A 947 -8.97 -44.65 27.77
C PHE A 947 -9.34 -45.12 26.36
N GLN A 948 -9.05 -44.32 25.32
CA GLN A 948 -9.32 -44.65 23.92
C GLN A 948 -8.13 -45.34 23.20
N GLU A 949 -6.98 -45.50 23.86
CA GLU A 949 -5.75 -46.07 23.31
C GLU A 949 -5.53 -47.54 23.70
N HIS A 950 -6.40 -48.10 24.56
CA HIS A 950 -6.38 -49.49 24.96
C HIS A 950 -7.01 -50.41 23.89
N ASN A 951 -6.38 -51.56 23.65
CA ASN A 951 -6.92 -52.56 22.72
C ASN A 951 -7.93 -53.46 23.43
N GLY A 952 -9.08 -53.70 22.81
CA GLY A 952 -10.08 -54.66 23.29
C GLY A 952 -11.16 -54.08 24.24
N PRO A 953 -12.16 -54.90 24.59
CA PRO A 953 -13.23 -54.51 25.51
C PRO A 953 -12.69 -54.21 26.91
N ILE A 954 -13.43 -53.40 27.69
CA ILE A 954 -13.14 -53.22 29.12
C ILE A 954 -13.41 -54.56 29.82
N GLU A 955 -12.38 -55.11 30.47
CA GLU A 955 -12.45 -56.39 31.17
C GLU A 955 -13.22 -56.24 32.50
N ASP A 956 -12.94 -55.19 33.28
CA ASP A 956 -13.61 -54.87 34.56
C ASP A 956 -14.66 -53.75 34.38
N LEU A 957 -15.90 -54.12 34.04
CA LEU A 957 -17.01 -53.16 33.88
C LEU A 957 -17.67 -52.83 35.23
N PRO A 958 -17.90 -51.54 35.54
CA PRO A 958 -18.74 -51.15 36.68
C PRO A 958 -20.17 -51.71 36.56
N ASP A 959 -20.81 -52.03 37.69
CA ASP A 959 -22.19 -52.56 37.73
C ASP A 959 -23.25 -51.63 37.10
N ASP A 960 -22.95 -50.33 37.04
CA ASP A 960 -23.79 -49.29 36.45
C ASP A 960 -23.48 -49.02 34.98
N ALA A 961 -22.55 -49.77 34.37
CA ALA A 961 -22.24 -49.66 32.96
C ALA A 961 -23.20 -50.49 32.11
N PHE A 962 -23.47 -50.00 30.91
CA PHE A 962 -24.22 -50.70 29.88
C PHE A 962 -23.27 -51.49 28.98
N CYS A 963 -23.62 -52.72 28.65
CA CYS A 963 -22.88 -53.56 27.71
C CYS A 963 -23.86 -54.26 26.76
N SER A 964 -23.59 -54.19 25.46
CA SER A 964 -24.37 -54.84 24.42
C SER A 964 -23.45 -55.56 23.45
N LYS A 965 -23.87 -56.77 23.03
CA LYS A 965 -23.17 -57.57 22.01
C LYS A 965 -24.13 -57.84 20.87
N ILE A 966 -23.72 -57.52 19.66
CA ILE A 966 -24.49 -57.78 18.44
C ILE A 966 -23.62 -58.53 17.44
N VAL A 967 -24.24 -59.36 16.60
CA VAL A 967 -23.57 -60.08 15.51
C VAL A 967 -23.95 -59.42 14.19
N LEU A 968 -22.96 -58.92 13.46
CA LEU A 968 -23.14 -58.27 12.16
C LEU A 968 -22.78 -59.23 11.03
N GLN A 969 -23.78 -59.50 10.19
CA GLN A 969 -23.63 -60.27 8.96
C GLN A 969 -22.85 -59.47 7.90
N PRO A 970 -22.08 -60.12 7.00
CA PRO A 970 -21.32 -59.44 5.96
C PRO A 970 -22.19 -58.51 5.12
N LYS A 971 -21.74 -57.26 4.91
CA LYS A 971 -22.43 -56.20 4.14
C LYS A 971 -23.83 -55.84 4.63
N LYS A 972 -24.20 -56.23 5.84
CA LYS A 972 -25.46 -55.82 6.48
C LYS A 972 -25.20 -54.72 7.50
N ASN A 973 -26.21 -53.87 7.68
CA ASN A 973 -26.23 -52.88 8.74
C ASN A 973 -27.06 -53.38 9.93
N ALA A 974 -26.69 -52.95 11.14
CA ALA A 974 -27.55 -53.07 12.31
C ALA A 974 -27.52 -51.78 13.13
N ARG A 975 -28.69 -51.42 13.65
CA ARG A 975 -28.87 -50.29 14.55
C ARG A 975 -28.82 -50.79 15.99
N VAL A 976 -27.94 -50.20 16.80
CA VAL A 976 -27.86 -50.48 18.24
C VAL A 976 -28.33 -49.28 19.03
N LEU A 977 -29.19 -49.50 20.02
CA LEU A 977 -29.66 -48.48 20.95
C LEU A 977 -28.84 -48.56 22.24
N ILE A 978 -28.22 -47.44 22.62
CA ILE A 978 -27.38 -47.30 23.81
C ILE A 978 -28.02 -46.26 24.73
N PRO A 979 -28.41 -46.62 25.96
CA PRO A 979 -28.94 -45.65 26.92
C PRO A 979 -27.81 -44.78 27.48
N ILE A 980 -27.89 -43.47 27.23
CA ILE A 980 -26.94 -42.46 27.72
C ILE A 980 -27.66 -41.54 28.71
N LYS A 981 -27.06 -41.31 29.88
CA LYS A 981 -27.55 -40.32 30.85
C LYS A 981 -27.29 -38.92 30.31
N ARG A 982 -28.31 -38.06 30.35
CA ARG A 982 -28.20 -36.66 29.94
C ARG A 982 -27.19 -35.93 30.82
N MET A 983 -26.52 -34.95 30.22
CA MET A 983 -25.36 -34.28 30.82
C MET A 983 -25.66 -32.80 31.03
N SER A 984 -25.30 -32.27 32.20
CA SER A 984 -25.44 -30.86 32.54
C SER A 984 -24.07 -30.24 32.79
N PHE A 985 -23.71 -29.20 32.04
CA PHE A 985 -22.49 -28.43 32.25
C PHE A 985 -22.81 -26.98 32.59
N GLU A 986 -21.89 -26.32 33.29
CA GLU A 986 -21.95 -24.88 33.50
C GLU A 986 -21.66 -24.13 32.18
N LEU A 987 -22.29 -22.97 31.99
CA LEU A 987 -22.08 -22.17 30.78
C LEU A 987 -20.61 -21.71 30.64
N ASP A 988 -19.94 -21.47 31.76
CA ASP A 988 -18.52 -21.07 31.76
C ASP A 988 -17.63 -22.20 31.24
N TYR A 989 -17.94 -23.46 31.61
CA TYR A 989 -17.25 -24.65 31.08
C TYR A 989 -17.50 -24.84 29.59
N LEU A 990 -18.75 -24.70 29.14
CA LEU A 990 -19.12 -24.86 27.73
C LEU A 990 -18.55 -23.75 26.83
N ASN A 991 -18.33 -22.56 27.37
CA ASN A 991 -17.70 -21.45 26.66
C ASN A 991 -16.17 -21.50 26.68
N GLN A 992 -15.55 -22.49 27.36
CA GLN A 992 -14.11 -22.70 27.28
C GLN A 992 -13.69 -23.00 25.85
N ARG A 993 -12.50 -22.51 25.50
CA ARG A 993 -11.93 -22.70 24.16
C ARG A 993 -11.53 -24.16 23.95
N ILE A 994 -11.74 -24.65 22.74
CA ILE A 994 -11.28 -25.98 22.31
C ILE A 994 -9.73 -26.02 22.37
N PRO A 995 -9.13 -26.99 23.09
CA PRO A 995 -7.67 -27.07 23.23
C PRO A 995 -6.99 -27.46 21.90
N SER A 996 -5.74 -27.04 21.71
CA SER A 996 -4.87 -27.55 20.62
C SER A 996 -3.81 -28.46 21.22
N LEU A 997 -3.66 -29.66 20.66
CA LEU A 997 -2.68 -30.66 21.12
C LEU A 997 -1.25 -30.35 20.66
N ARG A 998 -1.06 -29.34 19.80
CA ARG A 998 0.24 -28.93 19.22
C ARG A 998 0.76 -27.59 19.77
N ASN A 999 0.14 -27.02 20.81
CA ASN A 999 0.55 -25.75 21.44
C ASN A 999 0.76 -24.58 20.45
N LYS A 1000 -0.07 -24.47 19.40
CA LYS A 1000 -0.02 -23.33 18.46
C LYS A 1000 -0.70 -22.09 19.07
N GLN A 1001 -0.15 -20.90 18.79
CA GLN A 1001 -0.78 -19.61 19.12
C GLN A 1001 -2.15 -19.47 18.43
N PHE A 1002 -3.18 -19.15 19.21
CA PHE A 1002 -4.56 -19.08 18.75
C PHE A 1002 -4.84 -17.80 17.95
N ILE A 1003 -5.52 -17.93 16.81
CA ILE A 1003 -5.98 -16.80 15.99
C ILE A 1003 -7.46 -16.56 16.33
N PHE A 1004 -7.81 -15.34 16.75
CA PHE A 1004 -9.18 -14.96 17.05
C PHE A 1004 -10.00 -14.90 15.75
N ASP A 1005 -10.94 -15.82 15.58
CA ASP A 1005 -11.86 -15.80 14.44
C ASP A 1005 -12.96 -14.75 14.68
N SER A 1006 -12.93 -13.64 13.94
CA SER A 1006 -13.97 -12.60 14.00
C SER A 1006 -15.11 -12.83 13.00
N LYS A 1007 -15.00 -13.80 12.09
CA LYS A 1007 -15.89 -13.95 10.93
C LYS A 1007 -17.09 -14.85 11.19
N THR A 1008 -16.95 -15.86 12.05
CA THR A 1008 -18.06 -16.75 12.39
C THR A 1008 -19.05 -16.06 13.35
N PRO A 1009 -20.37 -16.15 13.09
CA PRO A 1009 -21.40 -15.65 13.99
C PRO A 1009 -21.27 -16.20 15.41
N GLU A 1010 -21.60 -15.40 16.43
CA GLU A 1010 -21.45 -15.80 17.83
C GLU A 1010 -22.31 -17.03 18.19
N ALA A 1011 -23.49 -17.16 17.61
CA ALA A 1011 -24.36 -18.32 17.79
C ALA A 1011 -23.72 -19.61 17.26
N GLU A 1012 -23.04 -19.53 16.12
CA GLU A 1012 -22.33 -20.67 15.51
C GLU A 1012 -21.10 -21.07 16.33
N LYS A 1013 -20.33 -20.09 16.82
CA LYS A 1013 -19.20 -20.33 17.73
C LYS A 1013 -19.63 -21.03 19.02
N LYS A 1014 -20.72 -20.55 19.63
CA LYS A 1014 -21.30 -21.17 20.84
C LYS A 1014 -21.70 -22.61 20.57
N PHE A 1015 -22.39 -22.86 19.46
CA PHE A 1015 -22.77 -24.23 19.07
C PHE A 1015 -21.54 -25.14 18.88
N ILE A 1016 -20.49 -24.68 18.18
CA ILE A 1016 -19.27 -25.48 17.95
C ILE A 1016 -18.60 -25.87 19.28
N ASN A 1017 -18.45 -24.93 20.21
CA ASN A 1017 -17.85 -25.20 21.51
C ASN A 1017 -18.71 -26.17 22.35
N HIS A 1018 -20.02 -25.92 22.41
CA HIS A 1018 -20.95 -26.78 23.14
C HIS A 1018 -20.91 -28.21 22.57
N ALA A 1019 -21.08 -28.36 21.25
CA ALA A 1019 -21.05 -29.65 20.57
C ALA A 1019 -19.72 -30.39 20.81
N PHE A 1020 -18.59 -29.68 20.84
CA PHE A 1020 -17.29 -30.26 21.15
C PHE A 1020 -17.22 -30.84 22.57
N TRP A 1021 -17.59 -30.07 23.60
CA TRP A 1021 -17.48 -30.51 24.99
C TRP A 1021 -18.44 -31.66 25.32
N TYR A 1022 -19.67 -31.63 24.81
CA TYR A 1022 -20.59 -32.76 24.92
C TYR A 1022 -20.06 -34.01 24.23
N ARG A 1023 -19.37 -33.85 23.09
CA ARG A 1023 -18.79 -34.96 22.34
C ARG A 1023 -17.57 -35.54 23.06
N ASP A 1024 -16.69 -34.70 23.58
CA ASP A 1024 -15.50 -35.14 24.33
C ASP A 1024 -15.91 -35.97 25.56
N GLU A 1025 -16.93 -35.52 26.29
CA GLU A 1025 -17.50 -36.28 27.41
C GLU A 1025 -18.12 -37.61 26.96
N LEU A 1026 -18.82 -37.63 25.81
CA LEU A 1026 -19.36 -38.88 25.25
C LEU A 1026 -18.23 -39.87 24.91
N MET A 1027 -17.10 -39.40 24.37
CA MET A 1027 -15.93 -40.25 24.07
C MET A 1027 -15.27 -40.80 25.34
N LYS A 1028 -15.42 -40.16 26.49
CA LYS A 1028 -14.96 -40.71 27.78
C LYS A 1028 -15.87 -41.81 28.33
N ARG A 1029 -17.10 -41.93 27.81
CA ARG A 1029 -18.10 -42.91 28.27
C ARG A 1029 -18.22 -44.13 27.38
N LEU A 1030 -17.98 -44.00 26.08
CA LEU A 1030 -18.21 -45.05 25.10
C LEU A 1030 -16.93 -45.82 24.71
N ARG A 1031 -17.04 -47.15 24.62
CA ARG A 1031 -16.05 -48.02 23.96
C ARG A 1031 -16.76 -49.02 23.04
N ALA A 1032 -16.20 -49.22 21.86
CA ALA A 1032 -16.70 -50.16 20.86
C ALA A 1032 -15.57 -51.01 20.29
N CYS A 1033 -15.78 -52.33 20.24
CA CYS A 1033 -14.79 -53.29 19.73
C CYS A 1033 -15.47 -54.32 18.84
N TRP A 1034 -14.74 -54.84 17.85
CA TRP A 1034 -15.19 -55.95 17.02
C TRP A 1034 -14.29 -57.18 17.23
N LYS A 1035 -14.87 -58.36 17.10
CA LYS A 1035 -14.17 -59.66 17.05
C LYS A 1035 -14.76 -60.50 15.93
N ILE A 1036 -13.92 -61.10 15.10
CA ILE A 1036 -14.38 -62.06 14.09
C ILE A 1036 -14.86 -63.32 14.81
N MET A 1037 -16.05 -63.80 14.45
CA MET A 1037 -16.55 -65.06 14.95
C MET A 1037 -15.93 -66.20 14.14
N ASP A 1038 -15.36 -67.17 14.84
CA ASP A 1038 -14.74 -68.32 14.20
C ASP A 1038 -15.83 -69.28 13.71
N ASP A 1039 -15.75 -69.69 12.45
CA ASP A 1039 -16.42 -70.90 12.00
C ASP A 1039 -15.81 -72.09 12.76
N PRO A 1040 -16.59 -73.10 13.17
CA PRO A 1040 -16.11 -74.25 13.97
C PRO A 1040 -15.09 -75.15 13.26
N ILE A 1041 -14.59 -74.78 12.07
CA ILE A 1041 -13.52 -75.46 11.35
C ILE A 1041 -12.21 -74.71 11.64
N GLU A 1042 -11.40 -75.26 12.56
CA GLU A 1042 -10.17 -74.69 13.17
C GLU A 1042 -8.99 -74.35 12.22
N ARG A 1043 -9.21 -73.90 10.98
CA ARG A 1043 -8.15 -73.55 10.03
C ARG A 1043 -8.42 -72.29 9.22
N SER A 1044 -9.05 -71.27 9.79
CA SER A 1044 -9.12 -69.95 9.15
C SER A 1044 -7.90 -69.11 9.51
N MET A 1045 -7.19 -68.57 8.50
CA MET A 1045 -6.09 -67.59 8.67
C MET A 1045 -6.51 -66.30 9.42
N ASN A 1046 -7.82 -66.14 9.67
CA ASN A 1046 -8.43 -64.96 10.28
C ASN A 1046 -8.90 -65.20 11.72
N ALA A 1047 -8.62 -66.37 12.31
CA ALA A 1047 -9.09 -66.72 13.65
C ALA A 1047 -8.54 -65.75 14.72
N ASN A 1048 -9.36 -65.42 15.71
CA ASN A 1048 -9.03 -64.51 16.83
C ASN A 1048 -8.63 -63.06 16.46
N ARG A 1049 -8.92 -62.59 15.25
CA ARG A 1049 -8.74 -61.15 14.94
C ARG A 1049 -9.77 -60.32 15.70
N SER A 1050 -9.28 -59.29 16.37
CA SER A 1050 -10.10 -58.29 17.07
C SER A 1050 -9.54 -56.89 16.80
N GLY A 1051 -10.38 -55.90 16.99
CA GLY A 1051 -9.99 -54.51 16.88
C GLY A 1051 -10.96 -53.57 17.56
N THR A 1052 -10.54 -52.31 17.67
CA THR A 1052 -11.35 -51.22 18.22
C THR A 1052 -12.10 -50.51 17.10
N ILE A 1053 -13.35 -50.10 17.36
CA ILE A 1053 -14.16 -49.32 16.42
C ILE A 1053 -14.00 -47.84 16.78
N ASP A 1054 -13.69 -47.02 15.80
CA ASP A 1054 -13.56 -45.58 16.01
C ASP A 1054 -14.91 -44.88 16.08
N LEU A 1055 -15.33 -44.51 17.29
CA LEU A 1055 -16.58 -43.77 17.51
C LEU A 1055 -16.42 -42.26 17.29
N ARG A 1056 -15.19 -41.77 17.05
CA ARG A 1056 -14.95 -40.35 16.81
C ARG A 1056 -15.51 -39.84 15.48
N SER A 1057 -16.14 -40.66 14.64
CA SER A 1057 -16.88 -40.17 13.46
C SER A 1057 -18.23 -39.51 13.78
N ILE A 1058 -18.74 -39.61 15.02
CA ILE A 1058 -20.03 -39.03 15.44
C ILE A 1058 -20.02 -37.51 15.33
N ARG A 1059 -20.88 -36.94 14.49
CA ARG A 1059 -21.09 -35.49 14.35
C ARG A 1059 -22.41 -35.07 15.00
N PHE A 1060 -22.38 -34.12 15.92
CA PHE A 1060 -23.58 -33.61 16.57
C PHE A 1060 -24.27 -32.52 15.77
N SER A 1061 -25.59 -32.59 15.72
CA SER A 1061 -26.46 -31.49 15.28
C SER A 1061 -27.01 -30.71 16.48
N SER A 1062 -27.56 -29.50 16.27
CA SER A 1062 -28.21 -28.70 17.35
C SER A 1062 -29.21 -29.53 18.13
N ARG A 1063 -30.09 -30.25 17.41
CA ARG A 1063 -31.10 -31.13 17.99
C ARG A 1063 -30.50 -32.23 18.87
N MET A 1064 -29.37 -32.82 18.47
CA MET A 1064 -28.72 -33.89 19.24
C MET A 1064 -28.14 -33.36 20.56
N VAL A 1065 -27.51 -32.19 20.52
CA VAL A 1065 -26.99 -31.52 21.73
C VAL A 1065 -28.14 -31.15 22.66
N GLU A 1066 -29.23 -30.59 22.13
CA GLU A 1066 -30.44 -30.26 22.90
C GLU A 1066 -31.02 -31.49 23.60
N ILE A 1067 -31.01 -32.67 22.97
CA ILE A 1067 -31.51 -33.91 23.59
C ILE A 1067 -30.58 -34.40 24.70
N LEU A 1068 -29.26 -34.33 24.48
CA LEU A 1068 -28.22 -34.73 25.43
C LEU A 1068 -28.11 -33.79 26.64
N GLU A 1069 -28.31 -32.49 26.42
CA GLU A 1069 -28.27 -31.47 27.47
C GLU A 1069 -29.45 -31.65 28.43
N VAL A 1070 -29.21 -31.47 29.73
CA VAL A 1070 -30.30 -31.34 30.71
C VAL A 1070 -30.89 -29.93 30.64
N GLU A 1071 -32.22 -29.83 30.50
CA GLU A 1071 -32.92 -28.53 30.49
C GLU A 1071 -32.55 -27.70 31.73
N LYS A 1072 -32.18 -26.45 31.48
CA LYS A 1072 -31.88 -25.42 32.49
C LYS A 1072 -33.13 -25.00 33.27
N VAL A 1073 -34.28 -24.94 32.61
CA VAL A 1073 -35.59 -24.78 33.22
C VAL A 1073 -36.46 -25.95 32.77
N GLY A 1074 -36.85 -26.81 33.71
CA GLY A 1074 -37.69 -27.97 33.41
C GLY A 1074 -39.16 -27.58 33.33
N ILE A 1075 -39.83 -27.89 32.22
CA ILE A 1075 -41.26 -27.63 32.01
C ILE A 1075 -42.01 -28.97 31.94
N VAL A 1076 -42.79 -29.29 32.98
CA VAL A 1076 -43.59 -30.53 33.02
C VAL A 1076 -45.07 -30.17 32.93
N ILE A 1077 -45.76 -30.70 31.91
CA ILE A 1077 -47.20 -30.51 31.74
C ILE A 1077 -47.92 -31.82 32.05
N SER A 1078 -49.03 -31.73 32.77
CA SER A 1078 -49.91 -32.84 33.14
C SER A 1078 -51.37 -32.38 33.08
N ILE A 1079 -52.28 -33.33 32.86
CA ILE A 1079 -53.73 -33.07 32.79
C ILE A 1079 -54.45 -33.80 33.93
N PHE A 1080 -55.36 -33.09 34.60
CA PHE A 1080 -56.13 -33.57 35.74
C PHE A 1080 -57.63 -33.41 35.47
N ASN A 1081 -58.45 -34.33 35.99
CA ASN A 1081 -59.91 -34.22 35.94
C ASN A 1081 -60.41 -33.26 37.05
N THR A 1082 -61.70 -32.94 37.04
CA THR A 1082 -62.40 -32.15 38.08
C THR A 1082 -62.15 -32.64 39.52
N ASN A 1083 -61.93 -33.95 39.69
CA ASN A 1083 -61.65 -34.58 40.98
C ASN A 1083 -60.17 -34.52 41.41
N GLY A 1084 -59.30 -33.88 40.62
CA GLY A 1084 -57.86 -33.73 40.93
C GLY A 1084 -57.00 -34.96 40.62
N ASN A 1085 -57.54 -35.98 39.97
CA ASN A 1085 -56.80 -37.18 39.56
C ASN A 1085 -56.21 -37.01 38.15
N PRO A 1086 -55.00 -37.54 37.88
CA PRO A 1086 -54.39 -37.48 36.54
C PRO A 1086 -55.22 -38.30 35.54
N VAL A 1087 -55.45 -37.73 34.35
CA VAL A 1087 -56.27 -38.35 33.29
C VAL A 1087 -55.36 -38.97 32.24
N ASP A 1088 -55.76 -40.11 31.68
CA ASP A 1088 -55.04 -40.72 30.57
C ASP A 1088 -55.23 -39.90 29.28
N GLN A 1089 -54.14 -39.74 28.52
CA GLN A 1089 -54.04 -38.79 27.41
C GLN A 1089 -54.92 -39.15 26.21
N ASP A 1090 -55.32 -40.43 26.11
CA ASP A 1090 -56.09 -40.98 25.01
C ASP A 1090 -57.61 -41.07 25.28
N SER A 1091 -58.06 -40.75 26.50
CA SER A 1091 -59.44 -40.95 26.97
C SER A 1091 -60.07 -39.65 27.46
N ILE A 1092 -60.04 -38.61 26.63
CA ILE A 1092 -60.57 -37.28 26.97
C ILE A 1092 -61.94 -37.13 26.33
N GLU A 1093 -62.95 -36.80 27.13
CA GLU A 1093 -64.34 -36.68 26.70
C GLU A 1093 -64.71 -35.24 26.30
N LEU A 1094 -65.67 -35.13 25.39
CA LEU A 1094 -66.18 -33.84 24.94
C LEU A 1094 -67.04 -33.17 26.01
N GLY A 1095 -66.86 -31.85 26.18
CA GLY A 1095 -67.70 -31.04 27.07
C GLY A 1095 -67.40 -31.20 28.56
N GLU A 1096 -66.45 -32.04 28.95
CA GLU A 1096 -65.97 -32.14 30.34
C GLU A 1096 -64.91 -31.08 30.67
N PHE A 1097 -64.80 -30.74 31.96
CA PHE A 1097 -63.82 -29.79 32.47
C PHE A 1097 -62.54 -30.51 32.92
N TYR A 1098 -61.41 -30.14 32.32
CA TYR A 1098 -60.09 -30.62 32.70
C TYR A 1098 -59.21 -29.46 33.17
N THR A 1099 -58.14 -29.76 33.91
CA THR A 1099 -57.14 -28.78 34.33
C THR A 1099 -55.77 -29.20 33.81
N ILE A 1100 -55.15 -28.34 33.01
CA ILE A 1100 -53.76 -28.50 32.56
C ILE A 1100 -52.86 -27.81 33.58
N LYS A 1101 -52.04 -28.61 34.26
CA LYS A 1101 -51.07 -28.16 35.25
C LYS A 1101 -49.67 -28.16 34.66
N ILE A 1102 -49.01 -27.01 34.69
CA ILE A 1102 -47.62 -26.82 34.28
C ILE A 1102 -46.75 -26.59 35.51
N LYS A 1103 -45.79 -27.48 35.73
CA LYS A 1103 -44.76 -27.34 36.76
C LYS A 1103 -43.46 -26.85 36.14
N LEU A 1104 -43.07 -25.63 36.47
CA LEU A 1104 -41.77 -25.05 36.13
C LEU A 1104 -40.78 -25.33 37.24
N VAL A 1105 -39.63 -25.92 36.91
CA VAL A 1105 -38.55 -26.23 37.85
C VAL A 1105 -37.30 -25.48 37.41
N ASN A 1106 -36.82 -24.55 38.23
CA ASN A 1106 -35.56 -23.88 37.95
C ASN A 1106 -34.39 -24.81 38.31
N ARG A 1107 -33.59 -25.21 37.31
CA ARG A 1107 -32.38 -26.02 37.49
C ARG A 1107 -31.10 -25.21 37.25
N ASN A 1108 -31.21 -23.90 37.05
CA ASN A 1108 -30.07 -22.99 37.00
C ASN A 1108 -29.51 -22.70 38.39
N SER A 1109 -28.27 -22.24 38.45
CA SER A 1109 -27.64 -21.73 39.67
C SER A 1109 -28.13 -20.33 40.08
N TRP A 1110 -28.81 -19.60 39.18
CA TRP A 1110 -29.38 -18.27 39.42
C TRP A 1110 -30.91 -18.28 39.46
N PRO A 1111 -31.56 -17.30 40.13
CA PRO A 1111 -33.00 -17.14 40.11
C PRO A 1111 -33.49 -16.76 38.70
N VAL A 1112 -34.59 -17.37 38.26
CA VAL A 1112 -35.14 -17.18 36.92
C VAL A 1112 -36.48 -16.46 37.00
N PHE A 1113 -36.65 -15.44 36.17
CA PHE A 1113 -37.88 -14.64 36.06
C PHE A 1113 -38.31 -14.57 34.60
N GLY A 1114 -39.62 -14.48 34.33
CA GLY A 1114 -40.10 -14.50 32.95
C GLY A 1114 -41.60 -14.72 32.78
N MET A 1115 -41.97 -15.12 31.58
CA MET A 1115 -43.37 -15.37 31.19
C MET A 1115 -43.55 -16.78 30.63
N LEU A 1116 -44.52 -17.51 31.20
CA LEU A 1116 -44.96 -18.81 30.72
C LEU A 1116 -46.05 -18.64 29.67
N ARG A 1117 -45.92 -19.30 28.52
CA ARG A 1117 -46.90 -19.31 27.44
C ARG A 1117 -47.36 -20.74 27.16
N HIS A 1118 -48.66 -20.96 27.18
CA HIS A 1118 -49.31 -22.18 26.70
C HIS A 1118 -49.46 -22.10 25.18
N ILE A 1119 -49.11 -23.18 24.48
CA ILE A 1119 -49.18 -23.30 23.02
C ILE A 1119 -50.06 -24.52 22.67
N PRO A 1120 -51.39 -24.38 22.76
CA PRO A 1120 -52.31 -25.39 22.25
C PRO A 1120 -52.33 -25.40 20.71
N VAL A 1121 -52.19 -26.58 20.13
CA VAL A 1121 -52.22 -26.83 18.68
C VAL A 1121 -53.23 -27.94 18.41
N CYS A 1122 -54.13 -27.75 17.46
CA CYS A 1122 -55.02 -28.80 16.97
C CYS A 1122 -54.53 -29.24 15.58
N ARG A 1123 -54.38 -30.55 15.35
CA ARG A 1123 -53.88 -31.08 14.08
C ARG A 1123 -54.92 -31.05 12.94
N SER A 1124 -56.19 -30.75 13.23
CA SER A 1124 -57.24 -30.68 12.19
C SER A 1124 -57.22 -29.35 11.44
N SER A 1125 -57.17 -29.41 10.10
CA SER A 1125 -56.82 -28.31 9.20
C SER A 1125 -57.91 -27.27 8.90
N SER A 1126 -59.06 -27.31 9.59
CA SER A 1126 -60.17 -26.35 9.36
C SER A 1126 -60.63 -25.67 10.65
N GLY A 1127 -60.52 -24.34 10.72
CA GLY A 1127 -61.08 -23.49 11.79
C GLY A 1127 -60.08 -23.02 12.86
N SER A 1128 -60.32 -21.85 13.47
CA SER A 1128 -59.50 -21.29 14.55
C SER A 1128 -59.66 -22.08 15.86
N LEU A 1129 -58.57 -22.22 16.63
CA LEU A 1129 -58.53 -22.98 17.88
C LEU A 1129 -59.59 -22.52 18.90
N GLU A 1130 -59.90 -21.23 18.94
CA GLU A 1130 -60.90 -20.62 19.85
C GLU A 1130 -62.31 -21.21 19.68
N ARG A 1131 -62.61 -21.83 18.53
CA ARG A 1131 -63.89 -22.52 18.30
C ARG A 1131 -63.88 -23.99 18.76
N LYS A 1132 -62.70 -24.54 19.05
CA LYS A 1132 -62.46 -25.96 19.32
C LYS A 1132 -62.17 -26.26 20.78
N VAL A 1133 -61.51 -25.33 21.48
CA VAL A 1133 -61.14 -25.47 22.89
C VAL A 1133 -61.47 -24.18 23.63
N LEU A 1134 -62.21 -24.30 24.73
CA LEU A 1134 -62.39 -23.21 25.69
C LEU A 1134 -61.37 -23.37 26.81
N PHE A 1135 -60.71 -22.29 27.19
CA PHE A 1135 -59.78 -22.28 28.32
C PHE A 1135 -60.11 -21.11 29.24
N ASN A 1136 -59.94 -21.32 30.55
CA ASN A 1136 -60.35 -20.38 31.58
C ASN A 1136 -59.20 -19.40 31.90
N GLY A 1137 -59.11 -18.31 31.14
CA GLY A 1137 -58.16 -17.23 31.37
C GLY A 1137 -57.32 -16.89 30.14
N VAL A 1138 -56.08 -16.45 30.37
CA VAL A 1138 -55.11 -16.13 29.31
C VAL A 1138 -54.10 -17.27 29.13
N LEU A 1139 -53.61 -17.47 27.92
CA LEU A 1139 -52.57 -18.49 27.66
C LEU A 1139 -51.17 -18.02 28.05
N GLN A 1140 -51.00 -16.78 28.48
CA GLN A 1140 -49.71 -16.22 28.89
C GLN A 1140 -49.76 -15.77 30.34
N PHE A 1141 -48.87 -16.31 31.17
CA PHE A 1141 -48.78 -16.06 32.60
C PHE A 1141 -47.42 -15.46 32.92
N GLY A 1142 -47.40 -14.23 33.43
CA GLY A 1142 -46.20 -13.67 34.04
C GLY A 1142 -45.95 -14.33 35.39
N ILE A 1143 -44.72 -14.75 35.65
CA ILE A 1143 -44.38 -15.30 36.97
C ILE A 1143 -44.24 -14.11 37.93
N PRO A 1144 -45.02 -14.04 39.02
CA PRO A 1144 -44.96 -12.89 39.91
C PRO A 1144 -43.59 -12.78 40.57
N ASP A 1145 -43.05 -13.86 41.16
CA ASP A 1145 -41.75 -13.90 41.86
C ASP A 1145 -40.67 -14.73 41.16
N PRO A 1146 -39.38 -14.30 41.16
CA PRO A 1146 -38.30 -15.09 40.59
C PRO A 1146 -38.22 -16.47 41.25
N ILE A 1147 -38.16 -17.52 40.42
CA ILE A 1147 -38.00 -18.89 40.88
C ILE A 1147 -36.54 -19.08 41.29
N GLU A 1148 -36.26 -19.25 42.58
CA GLU A 1148 -34.90 -19.55 43.05
C GLU A 1148 -34.39 -20.91 42.54
N SER A 1149 -33.06 -21.09 42.58
CA SER A 1149 -32.42 -22.34 42.17
C SER A 1149 -33.02 -23.56 42.86
N GLY A 1150 -33.37 -24.59 42.10
CA GLY A 1150 -33.95 -25.84 42.59
C GLY A 1150 -35.43 -25.78 42.99
N LYS A 1151 -36.04 -24.59 43.09
CA LYS A 1151 -37.46 -24.44 43.42
C LYS A 1151 -38.36 -24.68 42.19
N SER A 1152 -39.61 -25.04 42.46
CA SER A 1152 -40.62 -25.24 41.42
C SER A 1152 -41.90 -24.47 41.70
N VAL A 1153 -42.54 -23.97 40.64
CA VAL A 1153 -43.83 -23.28 40.68
C VAL A 1153 -44.81 -24.00 39.77
N GLU A 1154 -46.08 -24.13 40.20
CA GLU A 1154 -47.14 -24.80 39.47
C GLU A 1154 -48.17 -23.77 38.96
N PHE A 1155 -48.63 -23.95 37.72
CA PHE A 1155 -49.61 -23.10 37.04
C PHE A 1155 -50.76 -23.96 36.51
N ASP A 1156 -51.97 -23.61 36.90
CA ASP A 1156 -53.18 -24.36 36.57
C ASP A 1156 -54.04 -23.59 35.57
N LEU A 1157 -54.40 -24.24 34.46
CA LEU A 1157 -55.30 -23.70 33.44
C LEU A 1157 -56.46 -24.66 33.21
N GLY A 1158 -57.68 -24.22 33.51
CA GLY A 1158 -58.90 -24.97 33.21
C GLY A 1158 -59.19 -24.99 31.71
N VAL A 1159 -59.55 -26.14 31.14
CA VAL A 1159 -59.81 -26.34 29.71
C VAL A 1159 -61.02 -27.25 29.48
N VAL A 1160 -61.76 -26.99 28.40
CA VAL A 1160 -62.88 -27.80 27.90
C VAL A 1160 -62.73 -27.98 26.40
N PHE A 1161 -62.78 -29.23 25.94
CA PHE A 1161 -62.69 -29.55 24.50
C PHE A 1161 -64.10 -29.65 23.91
N LEU A 1162 -64.36 -28.89 22.84
CA LEU A 1162 -65.66 -28.79 22.17
C LEU A 1162 -65.76 -29.64 20.90
N GLU A 1163 -64.62 -30.01 20.30
CA GLU A 1163 -64.56 -30.77 19.05
C GLU A 1163 -63.61 -31.96 19.17
N LYS A 1164 -63.96 -33.09 18.53
CA LYS A 1164 -63.14 -34.30 18.50
C LYS A 1164 -61.88 -34.08 17.69
N GLY A 1165 -60.76 -34.66 18.13
CA GLY A 1165 -59.51 -34.57 17.38
C GLY A 1165 -58.26 -34.81 18.22
N GLU A 1166 -57.12 -34.75 17.54
CA GLU A 1166 -55.80 -34.78 18.16
C GLU A 1166 -55.33 -33.36 18.46
N TYR A 1167 -55.12 -33.09 19.74
CA TYR A 1167 -54.59 -31.83 20.26
C TYR A 1167 -53.18 -32.06 20.80
N GLU A 1168 -52.26 -31.12 20.53
CA GLU A 1168 -50.92 -31.08 21.10
C GLU A 1168 -50.80 -29.80 21.93
N TRP A 1169 -50.56 -29.95 23.23
CA TRP A 1169 -50.44 -28.84 24.15
C TRP A 1169 -48.98 -28.65 24.57
N GLY A 1170 -48.35 -27.61 24.04
CA GLY A 1170 -47.00 -27.21 24.41
C GLY A 1170 -46.98 -26.10 25.46
N ALA A 1171 -45.82 -25.87 26.05
CA ALA A 1171 -45.53 -24.62 26.74
C ALA A 1171 -44.11 -24.12 26.46
N LEU A 1172 -43.96 -22.81 26.58
CA LEU A 1172 -42.72 -22.08 26.41
C LEU A 1172 -42.55 -21.16 27.62
N PHE A 1173 -41.36 -21.10 28.18
CA PHE A 1173 -41.01 -20.14 29.20
C PHE A 1173 -39.98 -19.15 28.63
N ASP A 1174 -40.37 -17.89 28.49
CA ASP A 1174 -39.48 -16.80 28.07
C ASP A 1174 -38.77 -16.23 29.30
N GLU A 1175 -37.47 -16.51 29.46
CA GLU A 1175 -36.64 -15.93 30.52
C GLU A 1175 -36.33 -14.46 30.19
N MET A 1176 -36.53 -13.60 31.19
CA MET A 1176 -36.45 -12.14 31.10
C MET A 1176 -35.39 -11.61 32.06
N GLU A 1177 -34.68 -10.55 31.67
CA GLU A 1177 -33.58 -9.99 32.48
C GLU A 1177 -34.07 -9.14 33.66
N GLU A 1178 -35.15 -8.35 33.49
CA GLU A 1178 -35.65 -7.43 34.51
C GLU A 1178 -37.18 -7.37 34.58
N ARG A 1179 -37.71 -6.96 35.74
CA ARG A 1179 -39.15 -6.84 36.05
C ARG A 1179 -39.83 -5.58 35.47
N LYS A 1180 -39.10 -4.57 34.96
CA LYS A 1180 -39.66 -3.26 34.56
C LYS A 1180 -39.01 -2.71 33.28
N GLY A 1181 -39.82 -2.37 32.27
CA GLY A 1181 -39.38 -1.73 31.02
C GLY A 1181 -39.25 -2.71 29.84
N GLN A 1182 -39.16 -2.22 28.59
CA GLN A 1182 -39.13 -3.05 27.37
C GLN A 1182 -38.14 -4.21 27.52
N ILE A 1183 -38.66 -5.43 27.56
CA ILE A 1183 -37.95 -6.60 28.06
C ILE A 1183 -37.26 -7.31 26.88
N PRO A 1184 -35.93 -7.23 26.73
CA PRO A 1184 -35.23 -8.15 25.84
C PRO A 1184 -35.37 -9.58 26.40
N MET A 1185 -35.81 -10.52 25.54
CA MET A 1185 -35.84 -11.94 25.89
C MET A 1185 -34.41 -12.43 26.03
N LYS A 1186 -34.04 -12.91 27.23
CA LYS A 1186 -32.70 -13.44 27.50
C LYS A 1186 -32.52 -14.80 26.86
N GLN A 1187 -33.49 -15.69 27.07
CA GLN A 1187 -33.48 -17.05 26.53
C GLN A 1187 -34.90 -17.61 26.51
N GLN A 1188 -35.23 -18.38 25.47
CA GLN A 1188 -36.49 -19.10 25.40
C GLN A 1188 -36.29 -20.56 25.79
N HIS A 1189 -37.04 -21.03 26.77
CA HIS A 1189 -37.03 -22.42 27.23
C HIS A 1189 -38.29 -23.10 26.70
N LEU A 1190 -38.12 -23.91 25.66
CA LEU A 1190 -39.22 -24.69 25.08
C LEU A 1190 -39.38 -26.01 25.83
N GLN A 1191 -40.63 -26.36 26.11
CA GLN A 1191 -40.94 -27.70 26.58
C GLN A 1191 -40.58 -28.74 25.51
N ARG A 1192 -39.76 -29.73 25.87
CA ARG A 1192 -39.34 -30.79 24.92
C ARG A 1192 -40.44 -31.73 24.48
N GLN A 1193 -41.48 -31.91 25.29
CA GLN A 1193 -42.57 -32.83 25.00
C GLN A 1193 -43.91 -32.12 25.09
N GLN A 1194 -44.56 -31.93 23.95
CA GLN A 1194 -45.95 -31.49 23.94
C GLN A 1194 -46.84 -32.59 24.51
N LEU A 1195 -47.80 -32.19 25.35
CA LEU A 1195 -48.83 -33.08 25.87
C LEU A 1195 -49.80 -33.38 24.72
N LYS A 1196 -49.78 -34.62 24.22
CA LYS A 1196 -50.70 -35.05 23.17
C LYS A 1196 -51.98 -35.55 23.82
N LEU A 1197 -53.11 -35.11 23.29
CA LEU A 1197 -54.43 -35.35 23.85
C LEU A 1197 -55.33 -35.81 22.71
N LYS A 1198 -55.95 -36.98 22.88
CA LYS A 1198 -56.94 -37.49 21.93
C LYS A 1198 -58.32 -37.32 22.53
N VAL A 1199 -59.08 -36.40 21.95
CA VAL A 1199 -60.46 -36.11 22.37
C VAL A 1199 -61.40 -36.96 21.53
N CYS A 1200 -62.11 -37.88 22.18
CA CYS A 1200 -62.87 -38.95 21.54
C CYS A 1200 -64.34 -38.63 21.25
#